data_AF-A0A2U9B262-F1
#
_entry.id   AF-A0A2U9B262-F1
#
_cell.length_a   1.000
_cell.length_b   1.000
_cell.length_c   1.000
_cell.angle_alpha   90.00
_cell.angle_beta   90.00
_cell.angle_gamma   90.00
#
_symmetry.space_group_name_H-M   'P 1'
#
loop_
_entity.id
_entity.type
_entity.pdbx_description
1 polymer ?
#
loop_
_entity_poly.entity_id
_entity_poly.type
_entity_poly.pdbx_seq_one_letter_code
_entity_poly.pdbx_strand_id
1 'polypeptide(L)'
;MQRSAVVVVADKTTLKRPFIFANAVHMALCFFMLTMTVAWHRDLVQTGKLVSNVSVVLMYVIEIGCLLLSVLGVFGAWKGKRWCLILYATGMAAASQTIIVRTALSYQDIYEKRVVREETKLLSLMPLSATSKANRTLLYSIQEEFECCGLIEGYKDWGSFIPASCNCQYPGKCIRLRGSATLGAPKNQYVYQEPCLPIYVSELKLAFSLTMAIQFGSGVFWMVLLVMSVKLMGQIKRKQEFMALLHSNRYVPGANVLCFARRSSHSRLPPEPSFERETCRSLDEVTMKQDSDAVNVPACFISGHEGFLGSIKNFIKDFVVTEIDISGQRVNKEAAAAAAAAASHAPGCASSYKSNETTAECQQTNHSYVSHNAYVSADCGVDVALPSPGSFDLGVILGQSVSDELEQFVLTLKDEKPTQQELSLGSFADKHHRANVHRAVRHRFPFLMTVTIQPEIRVREDPDYRELSQLVTEDEAEDFFRFIDAKVRGSSYTFAPDDDKEHRTVVHHFLSRRFGKLVETKSFSDLGSTAISVRLRERGRPKKRSAEERKEEDVYTEFTLCKENLETLEAISYMAAALGVLPSDFTYAGIKDKRAITYQSMVVKKVSPQRLKEKRAEFEKRGMRLSQVRPVSEPLRLGRLQGNHFDLVVRDLRPHRAGDTHSSDADRHTRLAALVKEALENVKARGFVNYYGPQRFGTGQSVQSDRVGLALLKEDMVSAVRLFFTPEEGDDPQSQAKRHFLQTDNAKESLALMPLCKTRERLMLRALNRYGTSPDGCAQAWLSLPHSMRVFYPHAYCSRVWNDAVAHRLATLGHSARRGDLVWMPEGQSKADDGGETSCAQIHVVTDQEEQNEVYTLGQVLLPMPGNTVKYPENAMGTWYQERLARDGLEDCRFRVSGLKLNLPGCYRPLLALPRNLKYQLQRAACREGGGGEVKGDRKQDLPTLTLNFDLDSSCYATVCLREIMKCDL
;
A
#
# COMPACT_ATOMS: atom_id res chain seq x y z
N MET A 1 25.93 43.11 5.53
CA MET A 1 25.85 41.64 5.71
C MET A 1 24.81 40.91 4.85
N GLN A 2 23.66 41.51 4.46
CA GLN A 2 22.57 40.80 3.75
C GLN A 2 22.94 40.10 2.42
N ARG A 3 23.97 40.54 1.69
CA ARG A 3 24.43 39.84 0.46
C ARG A 3 24.92 38.41 0.72
N SER A 4 25.41 38.09 1.93
CA SER A 4 25.90 36.76 2.26
C SER A 4 24.78 35.76 2.55
N ALA A 5 23.70 36.19 3.21
CA ALA A 5 22.59 35.31 3.60
C ALA A 5 21.82 34.74 2.40
N VAL A 6 21.58 35.57 1.37
CA VAL A 6 20.84 35.15 0.16
C VAL A 6 21.61 34.11 -0.67
N VAL A 7 22.95 34.16 -0.66
CA VAL A 7 23.79 33.15 -1.32
C VAL A 7 23.75 31.80 -0.59
N VAL A 8 23.63 31.81 0.74
CA VAL A 8 23.63 30.58 1.58
C VAL A 8 22.33 29.77 1.41
N VAL A 9 21.18 30.41 1.20
CA VAL A 9 19.90 29.69 0.96
C VAL A 9 19.92 28.92 -0.37
N ALA A 10 20.63 29.44 -1.39
CA ALA A 10 20.77 28.78 -2.68
C ALA A 10 21.74 27.57 -2.69
N ASP A 11 22.50 27.32 -1.62
CA ASP A 11 23.57 26.30 -1.60
C ASP A 11 23.23 25.03 -0.81
N LYS A 12 22.13 25.00 -0.03
CA LYS A 12 21.82 23.87 0.88
C LYS A 12 21.39 22.55 0.21
N THR A 13 21.35 22.48 -1.12
CA THR A 13 21.20 21.20 -1.87
C THR A 13 22.06 21.15 -3.15
N THR A 14 23.30 21.66 -3.14
CA THR A 14 24.19 21.53 -4.31
C THR A 14 24.58 20.07 -4.58
N LEU A 15 23.98 19.49 -5.64
CA LEU A 15 24.28 18.13 -6.14
C LEU A 15 25.75 17.96 -6.58
N LYS A 16 26.48 19.07 -6.69
CA LYS A 16 27.90 19.17 -7.02
C LYS A 16 28.80 18.27 -6.15
N ARG A 17 28.67 18.30 -4.82
CA ARG A 17 29.51 17.49 -3.92
C ARG A 17 29.28 15.98 -4.10
N PRO A 18 28.05 15.44 -4.00
CA PRO A 18 27.82 14.00 -4.21
C PRO A 18 28.11 13.56 -5.64
N PHE A 19 27.90 14.41 -6.66
CA PHE A 19 28.25 14.08 -8.04
C PHE A 19 29.77 13.98 -8.27
N ILE A 20 30.57 14.87 -7.67
CA ILE A 20 32.04 14.78 -7.72
C ILE A 20 32.53 13.52 -6.99
N PHE A 21 31.99 13.24 -5.80
CA PHE A 21 32.33 12.02 -5.06
C PHE A 21 31.99 10.74 -5.84
N ALA A 22 30.79 10.65 -6.41
CA ALA A 22 30.38 9.49 -7.20
C ALA A 22 31.25 9.31 -8.47
N ASN A 23 31.68 10.39 -9.13
CA ASN A 23 32.66 10.28 -10.23
C ASN A 23 34.07 9.92 -9.75
N ALA A 24 34.49 10.30 -8.54
CA ALA A 24 35.76 9.87 -7.99
C ALA A 24 35.78 8.35 -7.73
N VAL A 25 34.68 7.81 -7.17
CA VAL A 25 34.49 6.35 -7.05
C VAL A 25 34.46 5.69 -8.43
N HIS A 26 33.80 6.31 -9.42
CA HIS A 26 33.79 5.80 -10.79
C HIS A 26 35.20 5.71 -11.40
N MET A 27 36.03 6.75 -11.25
CA MET A 27 37.41 6.74 -11.76
C MET A 27 38.26 5.64 -11.10
N ALA A 28 38.08 5.41 -9.80
CA ALA A 28 38.75 4.30 -9.09
C ALA A 28 38.31 2.93 -9.63
N LEU A 29 37.01 2.75 -9.91
CA LEU A 29 36.48 1.53 -10.54
C LEU A 29 37.03 1.33 -11.97
N CYS A 30 37.06 2.38 -12.80
CA CYS A 30 37.66 2.30 -14.14
C CYS A 30 39.14 1.92 -14.09
N PHE A 31 39.90 2.47 -13.13
CA PHE A 31 41.32 2.10 -12.95
C PHE A 31 41.48 0.64 -12.53
N PHE A 32 40.67 0.15 -11.59
CA PHE A 32 40.67 -1.25 -11.19
C PHE A 32 40.32 -2.18 -12.37
N MET A 33 39.26 -1.87 -13.12
CA MET A 33 38.89 -2.65 -14.33
C MET A 33 40.02 -2.65 -15.35
N LEU A 34 40.66 -1.51 -15.62
CA LEU A 34 41.79 -1.42 -16.53
C LEU A 34 42.98 -2.29 -16.10
N THR A 35 43.31 -2.34 -14.80
CA THR A 35 44.36 -3.24 -14.30
C THR A 35 44.01 -4.71 -14.47
N MET A 36 42.74 -5.09 -14.28
CA MET A 36 42.26 -6.45 -14.51
C MET A 36 42.25 -6.80 -16.00
N THR A 37 41.86 -5.88 -16.89
CA THR A 37 41.90 -6.04 -18.35
C THR A 37 43.33 -6.19 -18.86
N VAL A 38 44.31 -5.47 -18.29
CA VAL A 38 45.75 -5.68 -18.56
C VAL A 38 46.25 -7.05 -18.07
N ALA A 39 45.89 -7.46 -16.86
CA ALA A 39 46.28 -8.77 -16.33
C ALA A 39 45.69 -9.93 -17.17
N TRP A 40 44.42 -9.82 -17.55
CA TRP A 40 43.74 -10.79 -18.40
C TRP A 40 44.31 -10.84 -19.82
N HIS A 41 44.61 -9.69 -20.42
CA HIS A 41 45.25 -9.64 -21.75
C HIS A 41 46.65 -10.28 -21.71
N ARG A 42 47.40 -10.12 -20.61
CA ARG A 42 48.70 -10.78 -20.41
C ARG A 42 48.58 -12.30 -20.35
N ASP A 43 47.64 -12.82 -19.56
CA ASP A 43 47.33 -14.26 -19.49
C ASP A 43 46.89 -14.82 -20.85
N LEU A 44 46.06 -14.08 -21.59
CA LEU A 44 45.58 -14.48 -22.90
C LEU A 44 46.72 -14.64 -23.92
N VAL A 45 47.68 -13.70 -23.93
CA VAL A 45 48.87 -13.76 -24.77
C VAL A 45 49.79 -14.91 -24.34
N GLN A 46 49.96 -15.15 -23.03
CA GLN A 46 50.75 -16.27 -22.51
C GLN A 46 50.13 -17.64 -22.80
N THR A 47 48.79 -17.74 -22.81
CA THR A 47 48.06 -18.99 -23.07
C THR A 47 47.79 -19.26 -24.56
N GLY A 48 48.26 -18.39 -25.46
CA GLY A 48 48.15 -18.58 -26.92
C GLY A 48 46.71 -18.56 -27.46
N LYS A 49 45.74 -18.03 -26.69
CA LYS A 49 44.32 -18.07 -27.04
C LYS A 49 43.99 -16.97 -28.06
N LEU A 50 43.57 -17.38 -29.25
CA LEU A 50 43.23 -16.49 -30.37
C LEU A 50 41.90 -15.74 -30.14
N VAL A 51 41.93 -14.65 -29.35
CA VAL A 51 40.84 -13.67 -29.30
C VAL A 51 41.05 -12.65 -30.42
N SER A 52 39.96 -12.18 -31.02
CA SER A 52 40.03 -11.08 -31.99
C SER A 52 40.64 -9.84 -31.36
N ASN A 53 41.76 -9.35 -31.91
CA ASN A 53 42.43 -8.11 -31.49
C ASN A 53 41.45 -6.93 -31.36
N VAL A 54 40.40 -6.89 -32.21
CA VAL A 54 39.34 -5.88 -32.18
C VAL A 54 38.60 -5.86 -30.84
N SER A 55 38.35 -7.02 -30.23
CA SER A 55 37.62 -7.09 -28.95
C SER A 55 38.44 -6.56 -27.79
N VAL A 56 39.75 -6.84 -27.77
CA VAL A 56 40.66 -6.36 -26.72
C VAL A 56 40.86 -4.84 -26.84
N VAL A 57 41.10 -4.34 -28.06
CA VAL A 57 41.20 -2.90 -28.34
C VAL A 57 39.93 -2.17 -27.92
N LEU A 58 38.74 -2.74 -28.20
CA LEU A 58 37.46 -2.13 -27.85
C LEU A 58 37.25 -2.01 -26.33
N MET A 59 37.69 -3.00 -25.53
CA MET A 59 37.63 -2.91 -24.06
C MET A 59 38.48 -1.74 -23.55
N TYR A 60 39.73 -1.63 -23.99
CA TYR A 60 40.61 -0.50 -23.63
C TYR A 60 40.02 0.86 -24.03
N VAL A 61 39.45 0.97 -25.24
CA VAL A 61 38.81 2.21 -25.72
C VAL A 61 37.62 2.61 -24.82
N ILE A 62 36.80 1.64 -24.38
CA ILE A 62 35.67 1.90 -23.50
C ILE A 62 36.13 2.33 -22.10
N GLU A 63 37.08 1.62 -21.49
CA GLU A 63 37.59 1.91 -20.14
C GLU A 63 38.28 3.27 -20.06
N ILE A 64 39.18 3.56 -21.02
CA ILE A 64 39.86 4.86 -21.13
C ILE A 64 38.86 5.98 -21.45
N GLY A 65 37.89 5.72 -22.33
CA GLY A 65 36.82 6.68 -22.65
C GLY A 65 35.97 7.04 -21.43
N CYS A 66 35.57 6.06 -20.62
CA CYS A 66 34.81 6.28 -19.39
C CYS A 66 35.61 7.04 -18.32
N LEU A 67 36.92 6.81 -18.24
CA LEU A 67 37.83 7.56 -17.36
C LEU A 67 37.90 9.04 -17.80
N LEU A 68 38.14 9.31 -19.08
CA LEU A 68 38.22 10.67 -19.65
C LEU A 68 36.89 11.43 -19.49
N LEU A 69 35.76 10.77 -19.74
CA LEU A 69 34.43 11.34 -19.48
C LEU A 69 34.26 11.68 -17.99
N SER A 70 34.65 10.80 -17.08
CA SER A 70 34.52 11.06 -15.63
C SER A 70 35.34 12.27 -15.17
N VAL A 71 36.57 12.45 -15.70
CA VAL A 71 37.37 13.67 -15.49
C VAL A 71 36.64 14.91 -16.01
N LEU A 72 36.08 14.84 -17.22
CA LEU A 72 35.30 15.93 -17.81
C LEU A 72 34.04 16.28 -16.99
N GLY A 73 33.37 15.27 -16.43
CA GLY A 73 32.22 15.42 -15.53
C GLY A 73 32.59 16.15 -14.24
N VAL A 74 33.68 15.72 -13.58
CA VAL A 74 34.22 16.39 -12.39
C VAL A 74 34.61 17.83 -12.70
N PHE A 75 35.30 18.08 -13.82
CA PHE A 75 35.68 19.43 -14.26
C PHE A 75 34.46 20.31 -14.53
N GLY A 76 33.45 19.79 -15.24
CA GLY A 76 32.19 20.48 -15.53
C GLY A 76 31.42 20.87 -14.27
N ALA A 77 31.37 19.98 -13.27
CA ALA A 77 30.79 20.26 -11.97
C ALA A 77 31.62 21.27 -11.15
N TRP A 78 32.94 21.13 -11.14
CA TRP A 78 33.86 21.99 -10.40
C TRP A 78 33.86 23.44 -10.92
N LYS A 79 34.01 23.63 -12.24
CA LYS A 79 33.99 24.95 -12.90
C LYS A 79 32.57 25.46 -13.23
N GLY A 80 31.53 24.64 -13.07
CA GLY A 80 30.14 25.02 -13.38
C GLY A 80 29.86 25.21 -14.88
N LYS A 81 30.64 24.54 -15.75
CA LYS A 81 30.54 24.69 -17.21
C LYS A 81 29.56 23.66 -17.77
N ARG A 82 28.43 24.12 -18.33
CA ARG A 82 27.37 23.24 -18.85
C ARG A 82 27.83 22.36 -20.01
N TRP A 83 28.62 22.88 -20.95
CA TRP A 83 29.05 22.12 -22.14
C TRP A 83 29.83 20.85 -21.77
N CYS A 84 30.68 20.90 -20.74
CA CYS A 84 31.38 19.74 -20.21
C CYS A 84 30.41 18.69 -19.65
N LEU A 85 29.35 19.13 -18.95
CA LEU A 85 28.32 18.24 -18.40
C LEU A 85 27.40 17.66 -19.49
N ILE A 86 27.17 18.38 -20.59
CA ILE A 86 26.44 17.88 -21.76
C ILE A 86 27.26 16.77 -22.44
N LEU A 87 28.53 17.04 -22.75
CA LEU A 87 29.43 16.07 -23.39
C LEU A 87 29.67 14.83 -22.49
N TYR A 88 29.74 15.03 -21.17
CA TYR A 88 29.70 13.93 -20.20
C TYR A 88 28.41 13.11 -20.29
N ALA A 89 27.24 13.77 -20.28
CA ALA A 89 25.95 13.09 -20.30
C ALA A 89 25.73 12.29 -21.60
N THR A 90 26.08 12.86 -22.77
CA THR A 90 25.97 12.15 -24.05
C THR A 90 26.94 10.98 -24.14
N GLY A 91 28.20 11.15 -23.72
CA GLY A 91 29.20 10.09 -23.70
C GLY A 91 28.82 8.94 -22.75
N MET A 92 28.39 9.26 -21.53
CA MET A 92 27.94 8.25 -20.55
C MET A 92 26.68 7.52 -21.01
N ALA A 93 25.72 8.20 -21.65
CA ALA A 93 24.54 7.57 -22.21
C ALA A 93 24.89 6.60 -23.35
N ALA A 94 25.75 7.00 -24.29
CA ALA A 94 26.21 6.13 -25.38
C ALA A 94 26.99 4.91 -24.86
N ALA A 95 27.86 5.11 -23.86
CA ALA A 95 28.58 4.02 -23.18
C ALA A 95 27.62 3.06 -22.47
N SER A 96 26.64 3.57 -21.71
CA SER A 96 25.66 2.72 -21.01
C SER A 96 24.76 1.95 -21.96
N GLN A 97 24.31 2.57 -23.06
CA GLN A 97 23.55 1.87 -24.11
C GLN A 97 24.39 0.77 -24.75
N THR A 98 25.65 1.06 -25.09
CA THR A 98 26.56 0.09 -25.72
C THR A 98 26.81 -1.12 -24.81
N ILE A 99 27.03 -0.92 -23.51
CA ILE A 99 27.20 -2.02 -22.56
C ILE A 99 25.88 -2.76 -22.35
N ILE A 100 24.78 -2.09 -21.99
CA ILE A 100 23.51 -2.75 -21.67
C ILE A 100 23.01 -3.58 -22.87
N VAL A 101 23.08 -3.04 -24.10
CA VAL A 101 22.65 -3.75 -25.31
C VAL A 101 23.59 -4.92 -25.63
N ARG A 102 24.91 -4.76 -25.52
CA ARG A 102 25.84 -5.90 -25.71
C ARG A 102 25.66 -6.96 -24.64
N THR A 103 25.63 -6.60 -23.36
CA THR A 103 25.41 -7.52 -22.24
C THR A 103 24.10 -8.29 -22.40
N ALA A 104 23.01 -7.64 -22.84
CA ALA A 104 21.73 -8.30 -23.11
C ALA A 104 21.78 -9.26 -24.32
N LEU A 105 22.24 -8.80 -25.48
CA LEU A 105 22.31 -9.62 -26.71
C LEU A 105 23.34 -10.76 -26.61
N SER A 106 24.42 -10.54 -25.86
CA SER A 106 25.49 -11.52 -25.65
C SER A 106 25.18 -12.57 -24.59
N TYR A 107 24.15 -12.38 -23.76
CA TYR A 107 23.90 -13.23 -22.59
C TYR A 107 23.58 -14.67 -22.99
N GLN A 108 22.51 -14.88 -23.76
CA GLN A 108 22.12 -16.24 -24.19
C GLN A 108 23.15 -16.85 -25.15
N ASP A 109 23.63 -16.08 -26.14
CA ASP A 109 24.51 -16.60 -27.20
C ASP A 109 25.90 -17.03 -26.68
N ILE A 110 26.49 -16.28 -25.74
CA ILE A 110 27.81 -16.65 -25.18
C ILE A 110 27.69 -17.63 -24.02
N TYR A 111 26.65 -17.55 -23.17
CA TYR A 111 26.51 -18.46 -22.03
C TYR A 111 26.45 -19.92 -22.48
N GLU A 112 25.53 -20.24 -23.40
CA GLU A 112 25.42 -21.61 -23.93
C GLU A 112 26.66 -21.98 -24.75
N LYS A 113 27.04 -21.18 -25.77
CA LYS A 113 28.17 -21.53 -26.66
C LYS A 113 29.56 -21.54 -26.01
N ARG A 114 29.71 -21.02 -24.79
CA ARG A 114 30.99 -21.05 -24.05
C ARG A 114 31.02 -22.17 -23.01
N VAL A 115 29.97 -22.32 -22.21
CA VAL A 115 29.88 -23.41 -21.21
C VAL A 115 29.82 -24.76 -21.93
N VAL A 116 28.91 -24.91 -22.90
CA VAL A 116 28.77 -26.16 -23.68
C VAL A 116 30.05 -26.47 -24.46
N ARG A 117 30.82 -25.46 -24.89
CA ARG A 117 32.09 -25.66 -25.61
C ARG A 117 33.19 -26.21 -24.72
N GLU A 118 33.41 -25.62 -23.54
CA GLU A 118 34.42 -26.14 -22.60
C GLU A 118 33.99 -27.50 -22.03
N GLU A 119 32.70 -27.72 -21.79
CA GLU A 119 32.12 -29.02 -21.41
C GLU A 119 32.36 -30.07 -22.51
N THR A 120 31.96 -29.80 -23.76
CA THR A 120 32.23 -30.68 -24.92
C THR A 120 33.72 -30.95 -25.10
N LYS A 121 34.57 -29.93 -24.88
CA LYS A 121 36.03 -30.05 -25.00
C LYS A 121 36.61 -30.97 -23.92
N LEU A 122 36.15 -30.88 -22.67
CA LEU A 122 36.55 -31.81 -21.61
C LEU A 122 36.04 -33.23 -21.89
N LEU A 123 34.78 -33.38 -22.32
CA LEU A 123 34.19 -34.67 -22.71
C LEU A 123 34.96 -35.33 -23.88
N SER A 124 35.46 -34.55 -24.84
CA SER A 124 36.27 -35.05 -25.95
C SER A 124 37.66 -35.58 -25.56
N LEU A 125 38.08 -35.43 -24.29
CA LEU A 125 39.31 -36.02 -23.76
C LEU A 125 39.14 -37.47 -23.30
N MET A 126 37.93 -38.02 -23.31
CA MET A 126 37.69 -39.41 -22.95
C MET A 126 38.13 -40.39 -24.06
N PRO A 127 38.70 -41.57 -23.73
CA PRO A 127 39.05 -42.02 -22.37
C PRO A 127 40.31 -41.34 -21.83
N LEU A 128 40.27 -40.90 -20.56
CA LEU A 128 41.28 -39.99 -19.98
C LEU A 128 42.70 -40.58 -19.94
N SER A 129 42.81 -41.90 -19.85
CA SER A 129 44.08 -42.62 -19.88
C SER A 129 44.81 -42.54 -21.24
N ALA A 130 44.08 -42.34 -22.34
CA ALA A 130 44.60 -42.33 -23.71
C ALA A 130 44.85 -40.92 -24.29
N THR A 131 44.47 -39.84 -23.59
CA THR A 131 44.64 -38.47 -24.09
C THR A 131 46.09 -37.98 -24.05
N SER A 132 46.38 -36.91 -24.80
CA SER A 132 47.74 -36.38 -24.98
C SER A 132 48.40 -35.95 -23.65
N LYS A 133 49.74 -35.97 -23.60
CA LYS A 133 50.50 -35.58 -22.40
C LYS A 133 50.13 -34.17 -21.89
N ALA A 134 49.90 -33.22 -22.80
CA ALA A 134 49.48 -31.87 -22.44
C ALA A 134 48.07 -31.83 -21.83
N ASN A 135 47.11 -32.57 -22.42
CA ASN A 135 45.74 -32.65 -21.90
C ASN A 135 45.70 -33.37 -20.55
N ARG A 136 46.53 -34.39 -20.34
CA ARG A 136 46.68 -35.07 -19.04
C ARG A 136 47.18 -34.13 -17.94
N THR A 137 48.18 -33.29 -18.23
CA THR A 137 48.65 -32.28 -17.27
C THR A 137 47.54 -31.30 -16.89
N LEU A 138 46.74 -30.84 -17.84
CA LEU A 138 45.59 -29.97 -17.58
C LEU A 138 44.51 -30.65 -16.71
N LEU A 139 44.22 -31.94 -16.97
CA LEU A 139 43.30 -32.72 -16.13
C LEU A 139 43.85 -32.90 -14.70
N TYR A 140 45.16 -33.08 -14.54
CA TYR A 140 45.77 -33.20 -13.22
C TYR A 140 45.69 -31.89 -12.42
N SER A 141 45.94 -30.73 -13.03
CA SER A 141 45.78 -29.44 -12.35
C SER A 141 44.33 -29.18 -11.93
N ILE A 142 43.35 -29.55 -12.77
CA ILE A 142 41.92 -29.42 -12.43
C ILE A 142 41.54 -30.32 -11.24
N GLN A 143 42.02 -31.58 -11.23
CA GLN A 143 41.75 -32.52 -10.12
C GLN A 143 42.36 -32.04 -8.79
N GLU A 144 43.56 -31.46 -8.83
CA GLU A 144 44.25 -30.90 -7.66
C GLU A 144 43.61 -29.58 -7.18
N GLU A 145 43.19 -28.71 -8.08
CA GLU A 145 42.57 -27.40 -7.77
C GLU A 145 41.15 -27.55 -7.17
N PHE A 146 40.35 -28.49 -7.67
CA PHE A 146 38.94 -28.66 -7.28
C PHE A 146 38.68 -29.84 -6.33
N GLU A 147 39.73 -30.51 -5.82
CA GLU A 147 39.63 -31.67 -4.91
C GLU A 147 38.66 -32.76 -5.44
N CYS A 148 38.82 -33.13 -6.70
CA CYS A 148 37.92 -34.01 -7.45
C CYS A 148 38.70 -35.05 -8.26
N CYS A 149 38.03 -36.07 -8.79
CA CYS A 149 38.69 -37.11 -9.59
C CYS A 149 37.83 -37.55 -10.78
N GLY A 150 38.42 -37.63 -11.98
CA GLY A 150 37.71 -37.96 -13.23
C GLY A 150 36.77 -36.84 -13.69
N LEU A 151 36.05 -37.06 -14.79
CA LEU A 151 35.13 -36.09 -15.37
C LEU A 151 33.66 -36.43 -15.10
N ILE A 152 33.22 -37.68 -15.35
CA ILE A 152 31.81 -38.10 -15.32
C ILE A 152 31.58 -39.17 -14.25
N GLU A 153 32.21 -40.35 -14.35
CA GLU A 153 32.00 -41.46 -13.40
C GLU A 153 33.00 -41.46 -12.23
N GLY A 154 33.62 -40.32 -11.97
CA GLY A 154 34.63 -40.17 -10.94
C GLY A 154 35.95 -40.87 -11.32
N TYR A 155 36.63 -41.45 -10.33
CA TYR A 155 37.86 -42.24 -10.51
C TYR A 155 37.79 -43.37 -11.56
N LYS A 156 36.58 -43.84 -11.92
CA LYS A 156 36.39 -44.90 -12.91
C LYS A 156 36.80 -44.50 -14.33
N ASP A 157 36.73 -43.22 -14.67
CA ASP A 157 37.07 -42.70 -16.00
C ASP A 157 38.55 -42.93 -16.38
N TRP A 158 39.40 -43.20 -15.37
CA TRP A 158 40.81 -43.54 -15.52
C TRP A 158 41.06 -45.04 -15.78
N GLY A 159 40.04 -45.89 -15.69
CA GLY A 159 40.15 -47.33 -15.90
C GLY A 159 41.06 -48.01 -14.87
N SER A 160 42.11 -48.68 -15.34
CA SER A 160 43.05 -49.43 -14.49
C SER A 160 44.11 -48.57 -13.78
N PHE A 161 44.37 -47.34 -14.24
CA PHE A 161 45.47 -46.50 -13.73
C PHE A 161 44.96 -45.14 -13.23
N ILE A 162 44.73 -45.03 -11.92
CA ILE A 162 44.29 -43.79 -11.27
C ILE A 162 45.51 -42.89 -10.99
N PRO A 163 45.52 -41.61 -11.41
CA PRO A 163 46.65 -40.71 -11.21
C PRO A 163 46.77 -40.22 -9.76
N ALA A 164 47.98 -39.78 -9.38
CA ALA A 164 48.25 -39.25 -8.04
C ALA A 164 47.45 -37.98 -7.70
N SER A 165 47.04 -37.19 -8.70
CA SER A 165 46.18 -36.00 -8.55
C SER A 165 44.77 -36.33 -8.05
N CYS A 166 44.33 -37.59 -8.12
CA CYS A 166 43.09 -38.05 -7.49
C CYS A 166 43.24 -38.43 -6.00
N ASN A 167 44.45 -38.44 -5.45
CA ASN A 167 44.73 -38.94 -4.11
C ASN A 167 44.18 -37.99 -3.03
N CYS A 168 43.36 -38.50 -2.14
CA CYS A 168 42.57 -37.71 -1.19
C CYS A 168 42.97 -38.03 0.25
N GLN A 169 43.17 -37.00 1.09
CA GLN A 169 43.69 -37.14 2.46
C GLN A 169 42.62 -37.01 3.56
N TYR A 170 41.44 -36.44 3.26
CA TYR A 170 40.44 -36.06 4.26
C TYR A 170 39.17 -36.95 4.21
N PRO A 171 38.85 -37.74 5.26
CA PRO A 171 37.83 -38.80 5.18
C PRO A 171 36.39 -38.33 4.91
N GLY A 172 36.10 -37.03 5.00
CA GLY A 172 34.79 -36.45 4.64
C GLY A 172 34.57 -36.20 3.13
N LYS A 173 35.62 -36.28 2.30
CA LYS A 173 35.54 -36.09 0.83
C LYS A 173 36.10 -37.28 0.02
N CYS A 174 36.69 -38.26 0.69
CA CYS A 174 37.33 -39.40 0.04
C CYS A 174 36.49 -40.68 0.09
N ILE A 175 36.55 -41.47 -0.97
CA ILE A 175 36.17 -42.88 -0.96
C ILE A 175 37.42 -43.78 -0.88
N ARG A 176 37.32 -44.87 -0.11
CA ARG A 176 38.39 -45.87 0.03
C ARG A 176 38.19 -47.00 -0.97
N LEU A 177 39.18 -47.23 -1.83
CA LEU A 177 39.15 -48.33 -2.79
C LEU A 177 39.38 -49.67 -2.07
N ARG A 178 38.38 -50.55 -2.09
CA ARG A 178 38.49 -51.95 -1.63
C ARG A 178 38.78 -52.83 -2.85
N GLY A 179 39.83 -53.65 -2.75
CA GLY A 179 40.46 -54.26 -3.93
C GLY A 179 39.64 -55.37 -4.61
N SER A 180 39.37 -55.17 -5.91
CA SER A 180 39.31 -56.22 -6.96
C SER A 180 39.11 -55.63 -8.37
N ALA A 181 38.74 -54.35 -8.48
CA ALA A 181 38.30 -53.73 -9.75
C ALA A 181 39.39 -53.02 -10.57
N THR A 182 40.60 -52.81 -10.05
CA THR A 182 41.69 -52.11 -10.75
C THR A 182 43.01 -52.88 -10.67
N LEU A 183 43.47 -53.41 -11.82
CA LEU A 183 44.82 -53.97 -11.94
C LEU A 183 45.85 -52.83 -11.90
N GLY A 184 46.42 -52.58 -10.71
CA GLY A 184 47.56 -51.69 -10.53
C GLY A 184 47.47 -50.71 -9.35
N ALA A 185 46.30 -50.52 -8.74
CA ALA A 185 46.15 -49.59 -7.61
C ALA A 185 46.65 -50.21 -6.29
N PRO A 186 47.44 -49.48 -5.47
CA PRO A 186 47.91 -49.98 -4.18
C PRO A 186 46.74 -50.21 -3.20
N LYS A 187 46.82 -51.29 -2.41
CA LYS A 187 45.81 -51.63 -1.39
C LYS A 187 45.68 -50.47 -0.39
N ASN A 188 44.45 -50.01 -0.17
CA ASN A 188 44.06 -48.90 0.72
C ASN A 188 44.31 -47.46 0.21
N GLN A 189 44.35 -47.22 -1.10
CA GLN A 189 44.29 -45.85 -1.62
C GLN A 189 42.92 -45.18 -1.37
N TYR A 190 42.97 -43.89 -1.02
CA TYR A 190 41.81 -43.01 -0.89
C TYR A 190 41.78 -42.05 -2.09
N VAL A 191 40.63 -41.89 -2.72
CA VAL A 191 40.45 -41.00 -3.88
C VAL A 191 39.27 -40.07 -3.66
N TYR A 192 39.30 -38.89 -4.28
CA TYR A 192 38.17 -37.95 -4.22
C TYR A 192 36.89 -38.60 -4.74
N GLN A 193 35.78 -38.38 -4.03
CA GLN A 193 34.49 -38.98 -4.36
C GLN A 193 33.81 -38.33 -5.57
N GLU A 194 33.90 -36.99 -5.66
CA GLU A 194 33.15 -36.20 -6.63
C GLU A 194 33.84 -36.11 -8.01
N PRO A 195 33.08 -36.18 -9.12
CA PRO A 195 33.59 -35.97 -10.46
C PRO A 195 33.86 -34.49 -10.75
N CYS A 196 34.91 -34.18 -11.51
CA CYS A 196 35.33 -32.80 -11.74
C CYS A 196 34.45 -31.99 -12.70
N LEU A 197 33.78 -32.62 -13.68
CA LEU A 197 33.03 -31.89 -14.70
C LEU A 197 31.87 -31.04 -14.11
N PRO A 198 30.98 -31.56 -13.24
CA PRO A 198 29.92 -30.74 -12.66
C PRO A 198 30.47 -29.62 -11.75
N ILE A 199 31.54 -29.87 -11.00
CA ILE A 199 32.20 -28.86 -10.16
C ILE A 199 32.75 -27.74 -11.04
N TYR A 200 33.59 -28.08 -12.03
CA TYR A 200 34.19 -27.14 -12.97
C TYR A 200 33.15 -26.32 -13.74
N VAL A 201 32.08 -26.96 -14.22
CA VAL A 201 30.97 -26.30 -14.91
C VAL A 201 30.19 -25.38 -13.95
N SER A 202 30.02 -25.75 -12.68
CA SER A 202 29.35 -24.90 -11.69
C SER A 202 30.15 -23.63 -11.35
N GLU A 203 31.47 -23.76 -11.17
CA GLU A 203 32.38 -22.62 -10.94
C GLU A 203 32.49 -21.72 -12.17
N LEU A 204 32.55 -22.30 -13.37
CA LEU A 204 32.52 -21.54 -14.63
C LEU A 204 31.22 -20.73 -14.77
N LYS A 205 30.06 -21.31 -14.40
CA LYS A 205 28.76 -20.63 -14.36
C LYS A 205 28.74 -19.52 -13.30
N LEU A 206 29.30 -19.75 -12.12
CA LEU A 206 29.38 -18.77 -11.03
C LEU A 206 30.27 -17.57 -11.43
N ALA A 207 31.47 -17.81 -11.94
CA ALA A 207 32.40 -16.77 -12.39
C ALA A 207 31.81 -15.94 -13.55
N PHE A 208 31.11 -16.58 -14.50
CA PHE A 208 30.38 -15.87 -15.55
C PHE A 208 29.23 -15.01 -14.99
N SER A 209 28.43 -15.57 -14.08
CA SER A 209 27.31 -14.86 -13.44
C SER A 209 27.80 -13.62 -12.66
N LEU A 210 28.87 -13.76 -11.86
CA LEU A 210 29.50 -12.66 -11.13
C LEU A 210 30.01 -11.56 -12.07
N THR A 211 30.68 -11.95 -13.17
CA THR A 211 31.18 -10.99 -14.17
C THR A 211 30.04 -10.19 -14.81
N MET A 212 28.95 -10.88 -15.19
CA MET A 212 27.77 -10.24 -15.77
C MET A 212 27.04 -9.33 -14.76
N ALA A 213 26.97 -9.74 -13.49
CA ALA A 213 26.39 -8.92 -12.42
C ALA A 213 27.19 -7.64 -12.17
N ILE A 214 28.53 -7.70 -12.24
CA ILE A 214 29.41 -6.52 -12.13
C ILE A 214 29.20 -5.57 -13.33
N GLN A 215 29.13 -6.11 -14.55
CA GLN A 215 28.88 -5.30 -15.76
C GLN A 215 27.51 -4.61 -15.73
N PHE A 216 26.45 -5.36 -15.37
CA PHE A 216 25.10 -4.82 -15.22
C PHE A 216 25.03 -3.77 -14.10
N GLY A 217 25.62 -4.05 -12.93
CA GLY A 217 25.71 -3.11 -11.81
C GLY A 217 26.43 -1.82 -12.18
N SER A 218 27.49 -1.91 -12.99
CA SER A 218 28.22 -0.76 -13.54
C SER A 218 27.34 0.08 -14.47
N GLY A 219 26.57 -0.55 -15.36
CA GLY A 219 25.58 0.13 -16.21
C GLY A 219 24.50 0.87 -15.41
N VAL A 220 23.98 0.26 -14.34
CA VAL A 220 23.01 0.92 -13.44
C VAL A 220 23.66 2.10 -12.71
N PHE A 221 24.90 1.97 -12.25
CA PHE A 221 25.65 3.06 -11.61
C PHE A 221 25.87 4.25 -12.57
N TRP A 222 26.14 3.98 -13.85
CA TRP A 222 26.25 5.01 -14.88
C TRP A 222 24.94 5.75 -15.14
N MET A 223 23.80 5.05 -15.09
CA MET A 223 22.49 5.70 -15.19
C MET A 223 22.21 6.63 -13.99
N VAL A 224 22.65 6.27 -12.78
CA VAL A 224 22.58 7.17 -11.61
C VAL A 224 23.45 8.41 -11.82
N LEU A 225 24.68 8.25 -12.32
CA LEU A 225 25.57 9.36 -12.66
C LEU A 225 24.99 10.29 -13.74
N LEU A 226 24.33 9.73 -14.76
CA LEU A 226 23.63 10.47 -15.80
C LEU A 226 22.47 11.31 -15.24
N VAL A 227 21.60 10.73 -14.40
CA VAL A 227 20.51 11.49 -13.74
C VAL A 227 21.05 12.60 -12.84
N MET A 228 22.16 12.34 -12.14
CA MET A 228 22.82 13.34 -11.30
C MET A 228 23.40 14.50 -12.13
N SER A 229 24.00 14.23 -13.30
CA SER A 229 24.54 15.28 -14.17
C SER A 229 23.43 16.15 -14.78
N VAL A 230 22.32 15.55 -15.21
CA VAL A 230 21.14 16.27 -15.73
C VAL A 230 20.53 17.19 -14.67
N LYS A 231 20.35 16.69 -13.43
CA LYS A 231 19.86 17.54 -12.33
C LYS A 231 20.85 18.66 -11.96
N LEU A 232 22.16 18.40 -12.02
CA LEU A 232 23.19 19.42 -11.80
C LEU A 232 23.18 20.49 -12.90
N MET A 233 22.98 20.12 -14.17
CA MET A 233 22.79 21.09 -15.26
C MET A 233 21.58 21.99 -15.03
N GLY A 234 20.45 21.44 -14.55
CA GLY A 234 19.27 22.21 -14.17
C GLY A 234 19.50 23.16 -12.98
N GLN A 235 20.32 22.79 -11.99
CA GLN A 235 20.75 23.69 -10.92
C GLN A 235 21.62 24.84 -11.47
N ILE A 236 22.56 24.55 -12.37
CA ILE A 236 23.40 25.57 -13.02
C ILE A 236 22.56 26.45 -13.96
N LYS A 237 21.47 25.95 -14.55
CA LYS A 237 20.48 26.73 -15.33
C LYS A 237 19.82 27.80 -14.47
N ARG A 238 19.07 27.38 -13.45
CA ARG A 238 18.37 28.28 -12.53
C ARG A 238 19.30 29.29 -11.83
N LYS A 239 20.53 28.88 -11.48
CA LYS A 239 21.51 29.80 -10.86
C LYS A 239 21.97 30.93 -11.80
N GLN A 240 22.14 30.67 -13.10
CA GLN A 240 22.48 31.74 -14.05
C GLN A 240 21.28 32.64 -14.36
N GLU A 241 20.08 32.07 -14.50
CA GLU A 241 18.83 32.83 -14.72
C GLU A 241 18.54 33.76 -13.53
N PHE A 242 18.68 33.27 -12.30
CA PHE A 242 18.55 34.07 -11.08
C PHE A 242 19.61 35.19 -10.98
N MET A 243 20.86 34.92 -11.37
CA MET A 243 21.90 35.95 -11.41
C MET A 243 21.64 37.00 -12.50
N ALA A 244 21.08 36.62 -13.65
CA ALA A 244 20.66 37.55 -14.69
C ALA A 244 19.51 38.46 -14.22
N LEU A 245 18.50 37.91 -13.55
CA LEU A 245 17.41 38.68 -12.92
C LEU A 245 17.93 39.64 -11.84
N LEU A 246 18.91 39.23 -11.02
CA LEU A 246 19.56 40.10 -10.03
C LEU A 246 20.41 41.22 -10.64
N HIS A 247 20.93 41.03 -11.86
CA HIS A 247 21.61 42.09 -12.61
C HIS A 247 20.61 43.03 -13.30
N SER A 248 19.45 42.52 -13.74
CA SER A 248 18.36 43.33 -14.31
C SER A 248 17.71 44.28 -13.30
N ASN A 249 17.70 43.95 -12.00
CA ASN A 249 17.00 44.70 -10.94
C ASN A 249 17.93 45.60 -10.09
N ARG A 250 18.84 46.38 -10.69
CA ARG A 250 19.69 47.35 -9.96
C ARG A 250 20.03 48.65 -10.72
N TYR A 251 19.22 49.70 -10.53
CA TYR A 251 19.52 51.14 -10.31
C TYR A 251 18.21 51.95 -10.53
N VAL A 252 17.81 53.01 -9.83
CA VAL A 252 18.35 53.90 -8.75
C VAL A 252 17.19 54.23 -7.76
N PRO A 253 17.43 54.50 -6.47
CA PRO A 253 16.42 55.10 -5.58
C PRO A 253 16.45 56.65 -5.56
N GLY A 254 15.30 57.29 -5.76
CA GLY A 254 14.95 58.59 -5.15
C GLY A 254 15.05 59.87 -6.01
N ALA A 255 13.92 60.36 -6.50
CA ALA A 255 13.59 61.79 -6.65
C ALA A 255 12.06 61.98 -6.80
N ASN A 256 11.54 63.11 -6.33
CA ASN A 256 10.11 63.47 -6.37
C ASN A 256 9.65 64.00 -7.74
N VAL A 257 8.34 64.28 -7.82
CA VAL A 257 7.66 65.30 -8.66
C VAL A 257 6.80 64.78 -9.83
N LEU A 258 5.64 65.45 -9.92
CA LEU A 258 4.49 65.42 -10.82
C LEU A 258 4.65 64.97 -12.28
N CYS A 259 3.50 64.56 -12.83
CA CYS A 259 2.98 64.82 -14.19
C CYS A 259 3.97 65.17 -15.31
N PHE A 260 3.88 64.45 -16.45
CA PHE A 260 3.43 65.09 -17.70
C PHE A 260 2.91 64.06 -18.72
N ALA A 261 2.15 64.54 -19.70
CA ALA A 261 1.52 63.74 -20.75
C ALA A 261 2.21 63.92 -22.12
N ARG A 262 1.76 63.09 -23.09
CA ARG A 262 1.72 63.30 -24.57
C ARG A 262 2.97 63.04 -25.45
N ARG A 263 2.69 62.25 -26.49
CA ARG A 263 2.99 62.41 -27.96
C ARG A 263 4.48 62.38 -28.41
N SER A 264 4.85 61.43 -29.30
CA SER A 264 4.84 61.54 -30.80
C SER A 264 6.23 62.00 -31.33
N SER A 265 6.78 61.65 -32.50
CA SER A 265 6.22 61.10 -33.77
C SER A 265 7.34 60.52 -34.66
N HIS A 266 6.99 59.60 -35.61
CA HIS A 266 7.52 59.40 -36.99
C HIS A 266 9.06 59.36 -37.30
N SER A 267 9.60 58.69 -38.32
CA SER A 267 9.13 57.95 -39.53
C SER A 267 10.23 56.89 -39.90
N ARG A 268 10.07 55.86 -40.76
CA ARG A 268 9.58 55.83 -42.16
C ARG A 268 9.31 54.37 -42.63
N LEU A 269 8.33 54.17 -43.50
CA LEU A 269 7.99 52.95 -44.30
C LEU A 269 8.53 53.14 -45.76
N PRO A 270 8.29 52.29 -46.81
CA PRO A 270 7.38 51.10 -47.00
C PRO A 270 8.05 49.93 -47.82
N PRO A 271 7.35 49.02 -48.56
CA PRO A 271 5.98 48.44 -48.46
C PRO A 271 5.88 46.88 -48.44
N GLU A 272 4.77 46.42 -47.84
CA GLU A 272 3.80 45.33 -48.21
C GLU A 272 3.82 44.72 -49.65
N PRO A 273 3.33 43.47 -49.88
CA PRO A 273 1.89 43.13 -49.76
C PRO A 273 1.45 41.75 -49.19
N SER A 274 0.54 41.81 -48.22
CA SER A 274 -0.75 41.13 -48.06
C SER A 274 -0.91 39.61 -48.32
N PHE A 275 -1.46 38.89 -47.32
CA PHE A 275 -2.87 38.44 -47.40
C PHE A 275 -3.50 38.11 -46.02
N GLU A 276 -4.67 38.73 -45.80
CA GLU A 276 -5.83 38.45 -44.93
C GLU A 276 -5.77 37.76 -43.54
N ARG A 277 -6.71 38.20 -42.70
CA ARG A 277 -6.91 37.80 -41.30
C ARG A 277 -8.39 37.48 -41.09
N GLU A 278 -8.77 36.21 -40.97
CA GLU A 278 -10.14 35.83 -40.60
C GLU A 278 -10.32 35.61 -39.08
N THR A 279 -11.14 36.50 -38.52
CA THR A 279 -12.16 36.25 -37.49
C THR A 279 -12.04 35.05 -36.54
N CYS A 280 -12.00 35.36 -35.24
CA CYS A 280 -12.46 34.44 -34.20
C CYS A 280 -13.91 34.02 -34.48
N ARG A 281 -14.15 32.72 -34.65
CA ARG A 281 -15.47 32.11 -34.45
C ARG A 281 -15.51 31.41 -33.09
N SER A 282 -16.70 31.38 -32.51
CA SER A 282 -17.02 30.56 -31.36
C SER A 282 -16.64 29.10 -31.61
N LEU A 283 -16.05 28.46 -30.61
CA LEU A 283 -16.18 27.02 -30.47
C LEU A 283 -17.58 26.79 -29.92
N ASP A 284 -18.51 26.62 -30.85
CA ASP A 284 -19.90 26.29 -30.57
C ASP A 284 -20.00 24.99 -29.76
N GLU A 285 -21.15 24.82 -29.12
CA GLU A 285 -21.46 23.69 -28.25
C GLU A 285 -21.15 22.35 -28.92
N VAL A 286 -20.07 21.69 -28.48
CA VAL A 286 -20.01 20.22 -28.53
C VAL A 286 -21.04 19.72 -27.53
N THR A 287 -22.30 19.67 -28.00
CA THR A 287 -23.37 18.88 -27.41
C THR A 287 -22.95 17.41 -27.51
N MET A 288 -22.09 16.98 -26.58
CA MET A 288 -22.02 15.58 -26.22
C MET A 288 -23.44 15.19 -25.84
N LYS A 289 -24.05 14.32 -26.67
CA LYS A 289 -25.29 13.65 -26.31
C LYS A 289 -25.10 13.06 -24.93
N GLN A 290 -25.80 13.64 -23.97
CA GLN A 290 -25.82 13.19 -22.60
C GLN A 290 -26.78 12.01 -22.53
N ASP A 291 -26.40 10.89 -23.18
CA ASP A 291 -27.01 9.60 -22.89
C ASP A 291 -26.86 9.38 -21.39
N SER A 292 -28.00 9.17 -20.74
CA SER A 292 -28.11 9.15 -19.28
C SER A 292 -27.67 7.79 -18.73
N ASP A 293 -26.39 7.48 -18.96
CA ASP A 293 -25.67 6.29 -18.48
C ASP A 293 -25.47 6.33 -16.96
N ALA A 294 -26.58 6.29 -16.22
CA ALA A 294 -26.61 5.60 -14.95
C ALA A 294 -26.35 4.12 -15.25
N VAL A 295 -25.24 3.55 -14.76
CA VAL A 295 -24.97 2.11 -14.94
C VAL A 295 -25.99 1.30 -14.14
N ASN A 296 -27.11 1.02 -14.79
CA ASN A 296 -28.02 -0.04 -14.43
C ASN A 296 -27.36 -1.37 -14.78
N VAL A 297 -27.52 -2.36 -13.90
CA VAL A 297 -27.14 -3.74 -14.23
C VAL A 297 -27.95 -4.15 -15.48
N PRO A 298 -27.36 -4.76 -16.52
CA PRO A 298 -28.09 -5.04 -17.75
C PRO A 298 -29.40 -5.79 -17.50
N ALA A 299 -30.47 -5.42 -18.21
CA ALA A 299 -31.81 -6.00 -18.06
C ALA A 299 -31.96 -7.40 -18.69
N CYS A 300 -30.90 -8.21 -18.61
CA CYS A 300 -30.91 -9.61 -19.01
C CYS A 300 -31.19 -10.50 -17.79
N PHE A 301 -32.10 -11.45 -17.96
CA PHE A 301 -32.58 -12.37 -16.92
C PHE A 301 -32.60 -13.80 -17.47
N ILE A 302 -32.41 -14.80 -16.61
CA ILE A 302 -32.40 -16.23 -17.00
C ILE A 302 -33.80 -16.84 -17.03
N SER A 303 -34.71 -16.28 -16.25
CA SER A 303 -36.09 -16.75 -16.11
C SER A 303 -37.08 -15.74 -16.69
N GLY A 304 -38.21 -16.23 -17.22
CA GLY A 304 -39.24 -15.43 -17.87
C GLY A 304 -40.47 -15.10 -17.00
N HIS A 305 -40.41 -15.34 -15.68
CA HIS A 305 -41.54 -15.09 -14.78
C HIS A 305 -41.83 -13.59 -14.61
N GLU A 306 -43.08 -13.23 -14.29
CA GLU A 306 -43.54 -11.82 -14.23
C GLU A 306 -42.91 -11.01 -13.07
N GLY A 307 -42.56 -11.66 -11.96
CA GLY A 307 -41.95 -11.01 -10.79
C GLY A 307 -42.92 -10.14 -9.99
N PHE A 308 -42.38 -9.31 -9.09
CA PHE A 308 -43.16 -8.44 -8.21
C PHE A 308 -42.30 -7.30 -7.66
N LEU A 309 -42.94 -6.15 -7.40
CA LEU A 309 -42.32 -5.00 -6.76
C LEU A 309 -42.26 -5.17 -5.25
N GLY A 310 -41.26 -4.56 -4.62
CA GLY A 310 -41.11 -4.50 -3.17
C GLY A 310 -39.92 -3.62 -2.77
N SER A 311 -39.87 -3.23 -1.50
CA SER A 311 -38.84 -2.37 -0.93
C SER A 311 -37.89 -3.18 -0.03
N ILE A 312 -36.58 -2.85 -0.07
CA ILE A 312 -35.54 -3.52 0.74
C ILE A 312 -34.70 -2.49 1.50
N LYS A 313 -34.08 -2.94 2.61
CA LYS A 313 -33.27 -2.08 3.49
C LYS A 313 -34.05 -0.86 4.02
N ASN A 314 -35.37 -1.00 4.26
CA ASN A 314 -36.17 0.01 4.94
C ASN A 314 -35.71 0.15 6.40
N PHE A 315 -35.61 -0.97 7.11
CA PHE A 315 -34.97 -1.06 8.42
C PHE A 315 -33.64 -1.83 8.32
N ILE A 316 -32.66 -1.50 9.18
CA ILE A 316 -31.34 -2.16 9.18
C ILE A 316 -31.47 -3.66 9.49
N LYS A 317 -32.45 -4.03 10.34
CA LYS A 317 -32.81 -5.41 10.70
C LYS A 317 -33.45 -6.23 9.56
N ASP A 318 -33.88 -5.59 8.47
CA ASP A 318 -34.46 -6.27 7.30
C ASP A 318 -33.39 -6.88 6.38
N PHE A 319 -32.10 -6.66 6.68
CA PHE A 319 -30.98 -7.12 5.86
C PHE A 319 -29.87 -7.64 6.77
N VAL A 320 -29.95 -8.93 7.11
CA VAL A 320 -28.95 -9.63 7.92
C VAL A 320 -28.03 -10.44 7.01
N VAL A 321 -26.73 -10.32 7.21
CA VAL A 321 -25.70 -11.06 6.45
C VAL A 321 -24.83 -11.83 7.44
N THR A 322 -24.70 -13.14 7.27
CA THR A 322 -23.86 -13.98 8.10
C THR A 322 -22.82 -14.68 7.25
N GLU A 323 -21.54 -14.48 7.55
CA GLU A 323 -20.45 -15.17 6.86
C GLU A 323 -20.54 -16.69 7.04
N ILE A 324 -20.24 -17.41 5.95
CA ILE A 324 -20.08 -18.86 5.92
C ILE A 324 -18.58 -19.13 5.79
N ASP A 325 -18.01 -19.78 6.80
CA ASP A 325 -16.59 -20.10 6.86
C ASP A 325 -16.17 -21.16 5.83
N ILE A 326 -14.87 -21.46 5.79
CA ILE A 326 -14.30 -22.46 4.87
C ILE A 326 -14.79 -23.90 5.13
N SER A 327 -15.40 -24.18 6.29
CA SER A 327 -16.01 -25.47 6.63
C SER A 327 -17.51 -25.55 6.29
N GLY A 328 -18.07 -24.49 5.71
CA GLY A 328 -19.49 -24.39 5.39
C GLY A 328 -20.38 -24.03 6.59
N GLN A 329 -19.81 -23.54 7.68
CA GLN A 329 -20.57 -23.17 8.88
C GLN A 329 -20.80 -21.67 9.01
N ARG A 330 -21.98 -21.30 9.52
CA ARG A 330 -22.35 -19.91 9.80
C ARG A 330 -21.67 -19.43 11.07
N VAL A 331 -20.93 -18.32 10.98
CA VAL A 331 -20.14 -17.75 12.09
C VAL A 331 -20.97 -17.29 13.31
N ASN A 332 -22.31 -17.32 13.26
CA ASN A 332 -23.19 -16.89 14.35
C ASN A 332 -23.89 -18.04 15.12
N LYS A 333 -23.66 -19.31 14.76
CA LYS A 333 -24.41 -20.47 15.30
C LYS A 333 -24.50 -20.51 16.84
N GLU A 334 -23.39 -20.27 17.55
CA GLU A 334 -23.37 -20.32 19.02
C GLU A 334 -24.06 -19.10 19.66
N ALA A 335 -24.03 -17.94 19.01
CA ALA A 335 -24.72 -16.75 19.49
C ALA A 335 -26.25 -16.90 19.39
N ALA A 336 -26.75 -17.61 18.36
CA ALA A 336 -28.16 -17.96 18.25
C ALA A 336 -28.62 -18.93 19.34
N ALA A 337 -27.78 -19.92 19.70
CA ALA A 337 -28.07 -20.84 20.81
C ALA A 337 -28.13 -20.10 22.17
N ALA A 338 -27.22 -19.17 22.43
CA ALA A 338 -27.23 -18.33 23.63
C ALA A 338 -28.47 -17.41 23.70
N ALA A 339 -28.91 -16.85 22.57
CA ALA A 339 -30.12 -16.04 22.51
C ALA A 339 -31.40 -16.87 22.75
N ALA A 340 -31.46 -18.10 22.24
CA ALA A 340 -32.55 -19.03 22.51
C ALA A 340 -32.60 -19.45 23.99
N ALA A 341 -31.45 -19.69 24.62
CA ALA A 341 -31.35 -19.99 26.05
C ALA A 341 -31.80 -18.82 26.94
N ALA A 342 -31.50 -17.57 26.52
CA ALA A 342 -31.98 -16.37 27.21
C ALA A 342 -33.50 -16.18 27.06
N ALA A 343 -34.09 -16.56 25.92
CA ALA A 343 -35.53 -16.48 25.70
C ALA A 343 -36.34 -17.54 26.48
N SER A 344 -35.71 -18.63 26.93
CA SER A 344 -36.34 -19.68 27.75
C SER A 344 -36.31 -19.43 29.27
N HIS A 345 -35.63 -18.38 29.74
CA HIS A 345 -35.59 -18.02 31.16
C HIS A 345 -36.33 -16.70 31.45
N ALA A 346 -37.66 -16.80 31.54
CA ALA A 346 -38.51 -15.77 32.12
C ALA A 346 -39.41 -16.38 33.22
N PRO A 347 -39.21 -15.95 34.47
CA PRO A 347 -40.29 -15.56 35.36
C PRO A 347 -40.12 -14.07 35.74
N GLY A 348 -41.16 -13.25 35.87
CA GLY A 348 -42.57 -13.58 36.06
C GLY A 348 -43.05 -13.16 37.45
N CYS A 349 -43.19 -11.85 37.69
CA CYS A 349 -44.09 -11.33 38.73
C CYS A 349 -44.45 -9.85 38.47
N ALA A 350 -45.56 -9.38 39.05
CA ALA A 350 -46.25 -8.15 38.63
C ALA A 350 -46.32 -7.05 39.71
N SER A 351 -46.67 -5.85 39.22
CA SER A 351 -47.29 -4.72 39.93
C SER A 351 -46.63 -4.11 41.18
N SER A 352 -46.25 -2.83 41.06
CA SER A 352 -46.88 -1.78 41.89
C SER A 352 -46.79 -0.41 41.19
N TYR A 353 -47.91 0.32 41.16
CA TYR A 353 -47.96 1.71 40.68
C TYR A 353 -47.50 2.66 41.78
N LYS A 354 -46.81 3.75 41.42
CA LYS A 354 -47.30 5.13 41.61
C LYS A 354 -46.35 6.18 41.05
N SER A 355 -46.90 7.04 40.20
CA SER A 355 -46.39 8.39 39.95
C SER A 355 -46.67 9.29 41.15
N ASN A 356 -45.81 10.28 41.41
CA ASN A 356 -46.20 11.62 41.88
C ASN A 356 -45.01 12.59 41.72
N GLU A 357 -45.24 13.70 41.05
CA GLU A 357 -44.36 14.87 41.04
C GLU A 357 -44.70 15.78 42.25
N THR A 358 -43.70 16.38 42.90
CA THR A 358 -43.82 17.73 43.50
C THR A 358 -42.45 18.31 43.94
N THR A 359 -41.93 19.23 43.11
CA THR A 359 -41.32 20.54 43.45
C THR A 359 -40.38 20.79 44.65
N ALA A 360 -39.25 21.46 44.35
CA ALA A 360 -38.37 22.29 45.22
C ALA A 360 -37.59 21.54 46.33
N GLU A 361 -36.33 21.83 46.72
CA GLU A 361 -35.24 22.72 46.25
C GLU A 361 -33.92 22.22 46.89
N CYS A 362 -32.66 22.63 46.60
CA CYS A 362 -32.05 23.64 45.71
C CYS A 362 -30.56 23.23 45.41
N GLN A 363 -29.72 24.22 45.05
CA GLN A 363 -28.25 24.27 44.99
C GLN A 363 -27.51 23.61 43.81
N GLN A 364 -26.83 24.48 43.07
CA GLN A 364 -25.96 24.22 41.93
C GLN A 364 -24.58 23.73 42.39
N THR A 365 -24.01 22.75 41.70
CA THR A 365 -22.55 22.66 41.49
C THR A 365 -22.26 22.23 40.07
N ASN A 366 -21.68 23.14 39.27
CA ASN A 366 -21.21 22.84 37.91
C ASN A 366 -19.81 22.21 37.98
N HIS A 367 -19.62 21.03 37.39
CA HIS A 367 -18.28 20.58 36.97
C HIS A 367 -18.32 19.94 35.58
N SER A 368 -17.92 20.73 34.59
CA SER A 368 -17.71 20.32 33.20
C SER A 368 -16.32 19.71 33.01
N TYR A 369 -16.25 18.42 32.68
CA TYR A 369 -14.99 17.79 32.24
C TYR A 369 -14.84 17.91 30.72
N VAL A 370 -13.97 18.82 30.28
CA VAL A 370 -13.55 18.97 28.88
C VAL A 370 -12.23 18.19 28.67
N SER A 371 -12.27 17.14 27.85
CA SER A 371 -11.08 16.34 27.53
C SER A 371 -10.34 16.89 26.30
N HIS A 372 -9.26 17.64 26.53
CA HIS A 372 -8.34 18.04 25.46
C HIS A 372 -7.25 16.97 25.25
N ASN A 373 -7.24 16.33 24.08
CA ASN A 373 -6.14 15.48 23.61
C ASN A 373 -5.63 15.97 22.25
N ALA A 374 -4.54 16.74 22.26
CA ALA A 374 -3.90 17.29 21.06
C ALA A 374 -2.58 16.56 20.74
N TYR A 375 -2.64 15.60 19.81
CA TYR A 375 -1.43 14.95 19.28
C TYR A 375 -0.72 15.86 18.27
N VAL A 376 0.39 16.49 18.68
CA VAL A 376 1.29 17.19 17.76
C VAL A 376 2.36 16.22 17.24
N SER A 377 2.38 16.02 15.92
CA SER A 377 3.36 15.16 15.25
C SER A 377 4.73 15.85 15.17
N ALA A 378 5.72 15.35 15.91
CA ALA A 378 7.09 15.86 15.87
C ALA A 378 7.81 15.49 14.54
N ASP A 379 8.43 16.48 13.90
CA ASP A 379 9.16 16.38 12.64
C ASP A 379 10.62 16.89 12.79
N CYS A 380 11.52 16.42 11.91
CA CYS A 380 12.91 16.86 11.65
C CYS A 380 14.09 16.49 12.60
N GLY A 381 15.30 16.56 12.02
CA GLY A 381 16.65 16.48 12.64
C GLY A 381 17.32 15.11 12.43
N VAL A 382 18.40 14.90 11.65
CA VAL A 382 19.51 15.74 11.12
C VAL A 382 20.43 16.32 12.19
N ASP A 383 21.66 15.80 12.22
CA ASP A 383 22.69 16.12 13.20
C ASP A 383 23.35 17.49 12.97
N VAL A 384 23.54 18.24 14.05
CA VAL A 384 24.23 19.53 14.09
C VAL A 384 25.19 19.52 15.29
N ALA A 385 26.44 19.93 15.07
CA ALA A 385 27.47 19.97 16.12
C ALA A 385 27.18 21.06 17.17
N LEU A 386 27.71 20.86 18.39
CA LEU A 386 27.58 21.77 19.52
C LEU A 386 28.32 23.11 19.28
N PRO A 387 27.68 24.27 19.55
CA PRO A 387 28.37 25.56 19.68
C PRO A 387 29.11 25.68 21.03
N SER A 388 30.00 26.66 21.13
CA SER A 388 30.79 27.00 22.33
C SER A 388 29.95 27.70 23.42
N PRO A 389 30.46 27.80 24.68
CA PRO A 389 29.64 28.15 25.86
C PRO A 389 28.99 29.55 25.90
N GLY A 390 29.22 30.41 24.91
CA GLY A 390 28.69 31.79 24.87
C GLY A 390 27.36 31.97 24.13
N SER A 391 26.64 30.90 23.77
CA SER A 391 25.51 30.97 22.82
C SER A 391 24.10 30.90 23.44
N PHE A 392 23.94 31.05 24.76
CA PHE A 392 22.66 30.88 25.47
C PHE A 392 22.31 32.03 26.42
N ASP A 393 22.84 33.23 26.17
CA ASP A 393 22.44 34.44 26.92
C ASP A 393 21.00 34.83 26.58
N LEU A 394 20.10 34.72 27.57
CA LEU A 394 18.69 35.06 27.43
C LEU A 394 18.46 36.56 27.23
N GLY A 395 19.31 37.44 27.79
CA GLY A 395 19.22 38.88 27.55
C GLY A 395 19.49 39.25 26.09
N VAL A 396 20.36 38.50 25.41
CA VAL A 396 20.65 38.66 23.97
C VAL A 396 19.59 37.99 23.07
N ILE A 397 18.97 36.91 23.53
CA ILE A 397 18.00 36.13 22.75
C ILE A 397 16.56 36.68 22.84
N LEU A 398 16.14 37.15 24.02
CA LEU A 398 14.81 37.67 24.29
C LEU A 398 14.75 39.20 24.36
N GLY A 399 15.89 39.85 24.59
CA GLY A 399 15.97 41.25 25.01
C GLY A 399 15.87 41.35 26.53
N GLN A 400 16.62 42.29 27.12
CA GLN A 400 16.80 42.36 28.58
C GLN A 400 15.48 42.43 29.34
N SER A 401 14.51 43.26 28.93
CA SER A 401 13.22 43.39 29.62
C SER A 401 12.42 42.09 29.68
N VAL A 402 12.41 41.30 28.60
CA VAL A 402 11.69 40.02 28.54
C VAL A 402 12.45 38.92 29.31
N SER A 403 13.78 39.03 29.40
CA SER A 403 14.59 38.18 30.28
C SER A 403 14.32 38.48 31.75
N ASP A 404 14.23 39.76 32.13
CA ASP A 404 13.94 40.20 33.49
C ASP A 404 12.51 39.81 33.91
N GLU A 405 11.52 39.94 33.02
CA GLU A 405 10.14 39.44 33.22
C GLU A 405 10.10 37.91 33.42
N LEU A 406 10.91 37.15 32.66
CA LEU A 406 11.03 35.70 32.83
C LEU A 406 11.67 35.32 34.17
N GLU A 407 12.66 36.07 34.65
CA GLU A 407 13.24 35.86 35.99
C GLU A 407 12.26 36.21 37.11
N GLN A 408 11.47 37.29 36.98
CA GLN A 408 10.40 37.60 37.94
C GLN A 408 9.29 36.54 37.95
N PHE A 409 8.92 36.00 36.78
CA PHE A 409 7.96 34.90 36.67
C PHE A 409 8.46 33.61 37.33
N VAL A 410 9.75 33.31 37.20
CA VAL A 410 10.39 32.18 37.92
C VAL A 410 10.33 32.36 39.44
N LEU A 411 10.51 33.58 39.94
CA LEU A 411 10.37 33.86 41.38
C LEU A 411 8.92 33.71 41.86
N THR A 412 7.93 34.17 41.07
CA THR A 412 6.51 34.03 41.43
C THR A 412 5.98 32.61 41.35
N LEU A 413 6.58 31.72 40.53
CA LEU A 413 6.26 30.30 40.53
C LEU A 413 6.81 29.54 41.75
N LYS A 414 7.78 30.11 42.49
CA LYS A 414 8.34 29.52 43.72
C LYS A 414 7.58 29.94 44.99
N ASP A 415 6.73 30.96 44.92
CA ASP A 415 5.82 31.35 46.02
C ASP A 415 4.47 30.61 45.90
N GLU A 416 3.87 30.21 47.02
CA GLU A 416 2.80 29.19 47.07
C GLU A 416 1.47 29.53 46.37
N LYS A 417 1.29 30.73 45.78
CA LYS A 417 0.05 31.12 45.07
C LYS A 417 0.31 32.00 43.82
N PRO A 418 0.69 31.42 42.67
CA PRO A 418 0.82 32.16 41.42
C PRO A 418 -0.55 32.58 40.87
N THR A 419 -0.75 33.88 40.67
CA THR A 419 -1.96 34.48 40.05
C THR A 419 -1.99 34.37 38.52
N GLN A 420 -0.88 33.98 37.88
CA GLN A 420 -0.74 33.89 36.43
C GLN A 420 0.01 32.60 36.05
N GLN A 421 -0.60 31.74 35.24
CA GLN A 421 -0.07 30.40 34.93
C GLN A 421 0.80 30.33 33.66
N GLU A 422 0.75 31.35 32.79
CA GLU A 422 1.55 31.42 31.56
C GLU A 422 2.13 32.84 31.37
N LEU A 423 3.40 32.92 30.98
CA LEU A 423 4.08 34.14 30.52
C LEU A 423 4.27 34.09 29.00
N SER A 424 4.09 35.21 28.29
CA SER A 424 4.45 35.32 26.88
C SER A 424 5.88 35.85 26.73
N LEU A 425 6.68 35.20 25.88
CA LEU A 425 8.00 35.67 25.45
C LEU A 425 7.95 36.45 24.13
N GLY A 426 6.75 36.70 23.60
CA GLY A 426 6.55 37.41 22.34
C GLY A 426 6.51 36.53 21.09
N SER A 427 6.45 37.21 19.93
CA SER A 427 6.16 36.62 18.62
C SER A 427 7.41 36.47 17.76
N PHE A 428 7.69 35.26 17.31
CA PHE A 428 8.92 34.92 16.60
C PHE A 428 8.60 34.28 15.25
N ALA A 429 8.69 35.05 14.16
CA ALA A 429 8.35 34.56 12.82
C ALA A 429 9.31 33.47 12.29
N ASP A 430 10.62 33.59 12.57
CA ASP A 430 11.62 32.65 12.08
C ASP A 430 11.66 31.32 12.87
N LYS A 431 11.79 30.20 12.15
CA LYS A 431 11.81 28.85 12.73
C LYS A 431 13.09 28.57 13.51
N HIS A 432 14.24 29.12 13.10
CA HIS A 432 15.50 28.89 13.80
C HIS A 432 15.58 29.71 15.08
N HIS A 433 15.14 30.98 15.04
CA HIS A 433 15.04 31.84 16.21
C HIS A 433 14.11 31.22 17.28
N ARG A 434 12.92 30.72 16.89
CA ARG A 434 12.04 29.96 17.80
C ARG A 434 12.77 28.79 18.47
N ALA A 435 13.46 27.97 17.69
CA ALA A 435 14.18 26.80 18.21
C ALA A 435 15.29 27.18 19.20
N ASN A 436 15.94 28.33 19.01
CA ASN A 436 16.96 28.84 19.92
C ASN A 436 16.33 29.34 21.23
N VAL A 437 15.20 30.07 21.18
CA VAL A 437 14.43 30.48 22.36
C VAL A 437 13.98 29.26 23.18
N HIS A 438 13.34 28.28 22.53
CA HIS A 438 12.91 27.03 23.18
C HIS A 438 14.07 26.31 23.90
N ARG A 439 15.29 26.36 23.35
CA ARG A 439 16.48 25.72 23.91
C ARG A 439 17.12 26.54 25.04
N ALA A 440 17.21 27.86 24.89
CA ALA A 440 17.81 28.74 25.90
C ALA A 440 17.01 28.72 27.21
N VAL A 441 15.68 28.81 27.13
CA VAL A 441 14.80 28.78 28.31
C VAL A 441 14.93 27.47 29.07
N ARG A 442 14.82 26.31 28.41
CA ARG A 442 14.93 24.99 29.08
C ARG A 442 16.33 24.70 29.63
N HIS A 443 17.37 25.24 28.98
CA HIS A 443 18.74 25.11 29.49
C HIS A 443 18.97 25.95 30.76
N ARG A 444 18.31 27.10 30.91
CA ARG A 444 18.42 27.95 32.11
C ARG A 444 17.45 27.55 33.22
N PHE A 445 16.26 27.08 32.85
CA PHE A 445 15.17 26.73 33.76
C PHE A 445 14.56 25.37 33.35
N PRO A 446 15.13 24.23 33.81
CA PRO A 446 14.68 22.89 33.40
C PRO A 446 13.22 22.58 33.78
N PHE A 447 12.71 23.22 34.82
CA PHE A 447 11.33 23.12 35.31
C PHE A 447 10.29 23.90 34.48
N LEU A 448 10.72 24.60 33.42
CA LEU A 448 9.84 25.38 32.54
C LEU A 448 9.69 24.77 31.15
N MET A 449 8.45 24.55 30.72
CA MET A 449 8.15 24.24 29.33
C MET A 449 7.79 25.47 28.51
N THR A 450 8.31 25.50 27.29
CA THR A 450 7.99 26.49 26.25
C THR A 450 7.08 25.89 25.18
N VAL A 451 5.96 26.56 24.88
CA VAL A 451 4.93 26.14 23.91
C VAL A 451 4.76 27.24 22.84
N THR A 452 4.61 26.88 21.57
CA THR A 452 4.28 27.85 20.50
C THR A 452 2.79 27.84 20.21
N ILE A 453 2.12 28.99 20.30
CA ILE A 453 0.71 29.19 19.92
C ILE A 453 0.65 30.43 19.03
N GLN A 454 0.25 30.30 17.76
CA GLN A 454 0.07 31.41 16.80
C GLN A 454 1.17 32.51 16.82
N PRO A 455 2.19 32.36 15.96
CA PRO A 455 3.63 32.68 16.16
C PRO A 455 4.23 33.05 17.55
N GLU A 456 3.46 33.14 18.63
CA GLU A 456 3.89 33.48 19.98
C GLU A 456 4.52 32.27 20.69
N ILE A 457 5.57 32.51 21.49
CA ILE A 457 6.10 31.52 22.45
C ILE A 457 5.61 31.89 23.84
N ARG A 458 5.04 30.91 24.55
CA ARG A 458 4.65 31.02 25.96
C ARG A 458 5.47 30.08 26.83
N VAL A 459 5.66 30.46 28.09
CA VAL A 459 6.35 29.71 29.14
C VAL A 459 5.36 29.39 30.26
N ARG A 460 5.48 28.18 30.80
CA ARG A 460 4.76 27.72 32.00
C ARG A 460 5.55 26.60 32.67
N GLU A 461 5.16 26.25 33.90
CA GLU A 461 5.70 25.08 34.61
C GLU A 461 5.58 23.79 33.76
N ASP A 462 6.62 22.96 33.73
CA ASP A 462 6.56 21.65 33.08
C ASP A 462 5.89 20.62 34.02
N PRO A 463 4.70 20.10 33.69
CA PRO A 463 4.01 19.12 34.53
C PRO A 463 4.78 17.79 34.64
N ASP A 464 5.66 17.46 33.69
CA ASP A 464 6.48 16.25 33.75
C ASP A 464 7.68 16.45 34.68
N TYR A 465 8.20 17.68 34.79
CA TYR A 465 9.19 18.01 35.81
C TYR A 465 8.58 17.91 37.21
N ARG A 466 7.41 18.52 37.42
CA ARG A 466 6.70 18.53 38.71
C ARG A 466 6.27 17.13 39.18
N GLU A 467 5.90 16.23 38.27
CA GLU A 467 5.61 14.84 38.62
C GLU A 467 6.89 14.04 38.92
N LEU A 468 8.02 14.38 38.28
CA LEU A 468 9.31 13.74 38.58
C LEU A 468 9.90 14.22 39.93
N SER A 469 9.83 15.51 40.25
CA SER A 469 10.34 16.06 41.53
C SER A 469 9.53 15.63 42.77
N GLN A 470 8.41 14.93 42.58
CA GLN A 470 7.68 14.21 43.64
C GLN A 470 8.17 12.77 43.85
N LEU A 471 9.03 12.26 42.96
CA LEU A 471 9.53 10.88 42.92
C LEU A 471 11.05 10.77 43.05
N VAL A 472 11.79 11.85 42.84
CA VAL A 472 13.26 11.96 43.03
C VAL A 472 13.58 13.35 43.60
N THR A 473 14.83 13.58 44.00
CA THR A 473 15.24 14.93 44.47
C THR A 473 15.13 15.98 43.35
N GLU A 474 14.97 17.25 43.71
CA GLU A 474 14.89 18.34 42.72
C GLU A 474 16.16 18.40 41.85
N ASP A 475 17.34 18.20 42.45
CA ASP A 475 18.62 18.15 41.75
C ASP A 475 18.66 17.02 40.70
N GLU A 476 18.16 15.83 41.03
CA GLU A 476 18.05 14.70 40.08
C GLU A 476 17.05 14.97 38.96
N ALA A 477 15.93 15.63 39.26
CA ALA A 477 14.96 16.04 38.25
C ALA A 477 15.58 17.06 37.28
N GLU A 478 16.29 18.08 37.78
CA GLU A 478 16.99 19.04 36.93
C GLU A 478 18.06 18.38 36.06
N ASP A 479 18.93 17.57 36.64
CA ASP A 479 20.02 16.89 35.93
C ASP A 479 19.48 15.93 34.85
N PHE A 480 18.40 15.20 35.15
CA PHE A 480 17.71 14.35 34.18
C PHE A 480 17.15 15.16 32.99
N PHE A 481 16.44 16.26 33.24
CA PHE A 481 15.90 17.10 32.17
C PHE A 481 17.03 17.78 31.36
N ARG A 482 18.12 18.22 32.01
CA ARG A 482 19.34 18.71 31.34
C ARG A 482 19.96 17.63 30.44
N PHE A 483 20.03 16.37 30.88
CA PHE A 483 20.47 15.23 30.05
C PHE A 483 19.55 14.99 28.84
N ILE A 484 18.23 15.01 29.03
CA ILE A 484 17.25 14.80 27.95
C ILE A 484 17.35 15.88 26.87
N ASP A 485 17.59 17.14 27.24
CA ASP A 485 17.69 18.23 26.26
C ASP A 485 19.08 18.42 25.65
N ALA A 486 20.15 17.96 26.32
CA ALA A 486 21.49 17.91 25.75
C ALA A 486 21.59 16.94 24.55
N LYS A 487 20.81 15.85 24.54
CA LYS A 487 20.65 14.88 23.42
C LYS A 487 21.97 14.30 22.88
N VAL A 488 22.97 14.20 23.75
CA VAL A 488 24.28 13.65 23.41
C VAL A 488 24.14 12.16 23.14
N ARG A 489 24.54 11.69 21.95
CA ARG A 489 24.47 10.26 21.63
C ARG A 489 25.49 9.48 22.44
N GLY A 490 25.07 8.34 22.99
CA GLY A 490 25.94 7.45 23.76
C GLY A 490 26.14 7.83 25.23
N SER A 491 25.59 8.95 25.70
CA SER A 491 25.59 9.26 27.14
C SER A 491 24.53 8.46 27.89
N SER A 492 24.79 8.24 29.18
CA SER A 492 23.83 7.72 30.15
C SER A 492 23.73 8.67 31.33
N TYR A 493 22.52 8.86 31.85
CA TYR A 493 22.29 9.47 33.15
C TYR A 493 21.96 8.36 34.15
N THR A 494 22.38 8.50 35.41
CA THR A 494 22.12 7.51 36.45
C THR A 494 21.64 8.27 37.69
N PHE A 495 20.45 7.91 38.19
CA PHE A 495 19.90 8.42 39.45
C PHE A 495 20.72 7.93 40.64
N ALA A 496 20.52 8.52 41.82
CA ALA A 496 21.14 8.07 43.06
C ALA A 496 20.82 6.59 43.33
N PRO A 497 21.67 5.88 44.09
CA PRO A 497 21.38 4.51 44.51
C PRO A 497 20.13 4.48 45.39
N ASP A 498 19.21 3.60 45.04
CA ASP A 498 17.91 3.41 45.67
C ASP A 498 17.72 1.91 45.89
N ASP A 499 17.61 1.49 47.14
CA ASP A 499 17.46 0.07 47.49
C ASP A 499 15.99 -0.38 47.56
N ASP A 500 15.01 0.54 47.56
CA ASP A 500 13.59 0.20 47.50
C ASP A 500 13.14 -0.19 46.07
N LYS A 501 12.77 -1.46 45.92
CA LYS A 501 12.30 -2.02 44.66
C LYS A 501 10.96 -1.42 44.20
N GLU A 502 10.08 -1.05 45.11
CA GLU A 502 8.78 -0.46 44.77
C GLU A 502 8.98 0.98 44.28
N HIS A 503 9.75 1.78 45.02
CA HIS A 503 10.15 3.12 44.60
C HIS A 503 10.85 3.13 43.22
N ARG A 504 11.88 2.30 43.02
CA ARG A 504 12.51 2.14 41.70
C ARG A 504 11.51 1.79 40.60
N THR A 505 10.53 0.94 40.89
CA THR A 505 9.50 0.55 39.91
C THR A 505 8.58 1.71 39.54
N VAL A 506 8.22 2.58 40.49
CA VAL A 506 7.44 3.80 40.23
C VAL A 506 8.22 4.77 39.32
N VAL A 507 9.49 5.03 39.62
CA VAL A 507 10.36 5.88 38.78
C VAL A 507 10.54 5.29 37.37
N HIS A 508 10.82 3.98 37.26
CA HIS A 508 10.88 3.29 35.97
C HIS A 508 9.55 3.39 35.18
N HIS A 509 8.41 3.26 35.85
CA HIS A 509 7.09 3.37 35.23
C HIS A 509 6.82 4.80 34.73
N PHE A 510 7.13 5.83 35.52
CA PHE A 510 7.04 7.24 35.12
C PHE A 510 7.90 7.52 33.87
N LEU A 511 9.18 7.16 33.92
CA LEU A 511 10.14 7.38 32.82
C LEU A 511 9.72 6.64 31.54
N SER A 512 9.20 5.41 31.67
CA SER A 512 8.67 4.64 30.54
C SER A 512 7.41 5.28 29.95
N ARG A 513 6.47 5.70 30.80
CA ARG A 513 5.18 6.29 30.42
C ARG A 513 5.35 7.64 29.69
N ARG A 514 6.26 8.49 30.14
CA ARG A 514 6.52 9.82 29.55
C ARG A 514 7.60 9.78 28.46
N PHE A 515 8.75 9.16 28.72
CA PHE A 515 9.93 9.26 27.87
C PHE A 515 10.31 7.97 27.12
N GLY A 516 9.57 6.85 27.27
CA GLY A 516 9.92 5.53 26.71
C GLY A 516 10.03 5.41 25.18
N LYS A 517 9.73 6.46 24.41
CA LYS A 517 10.06 6.54 22.97
C LYS A 517 11.46 7.10 22.69
N LEU A 518 12.01 7.86 23.63
CA LEU A 518 13.29 8.57 23.55
C LEU A 518 14.38 7.86 24.35
N VAL A 519 14.04 7.28 25.50
CA VAL A 519 15.00 6.61 26.39
C VAL A 519 14.68 5.12 26.63
N GLU A 520 15.69 4.42 27.13
CA GLU A 520 15.64 3.08 27.68
C GLU A 520 16.17 3.16 29.12
N THR A 521 15.45 2.58 30.08
CA THR A 521 15.81 2.59 31.50
C THR A 521 16.17 1.18 31.97
N LYS A 522 17.27 1.05 32.72
CA LYS A 522 17.74 -0.22 33.31
C LYS A 522 18.25 0.01 34.72
N SER A 523 17.83 -0.82 35.67
CA SER A 523 18.47 -0.86 36.98
C SER A 523 19.75 -1.69 36.86
N PHE A 524 20.86 -1.21 37.41
CA PHE A 524 22.10 -1.97 37.57
C PHE A 524 22.37 -2.20 39.07
N SER A 525 22.96 -3.34 39.40
CA SER A 525 23.23 -3.78 40.78
C SER A 525 24.73 -3.97 40.98
N ASP A 526 25.44 -2.87 41.19
CA ASP A 526 26.89 -2.86 41.35
C ASP A 526 27.26 -2.68 42.82
N LEU A 527 28.02 -3.63 43.38
CA LEU A 527 28.66 -3.56 44.71
C LEU A 527 27.74 -3.17 45.89
N GLY A 528 26.48 -3.60 45.87
CA GLY A 528 25.60 -3.60 47.05
C GLY A 528 24.55 -2.49 47.09
N SER A 529 24.45 -1.64 46.07
CA SER A 529 23.36 -0.67 45.92
C SER A 529 22.81 -0.68 44.49
N THR A 530 21.49 -0.50 44.32
CA THR A 530 20.87 -0.52 42.98
C THR A 530 20.56 0.87 42.46
N ALA A 531 21.01 1.22 41.25
CA ALA A 531 20.75 2.54 40.65
C ALA A 531 20.01 2.43 39.32
N ILE A 532 19.14 3.41 39.02
CA ILE A 532 18.43 3.50 37.75
C ILE A 532 19.29 4.24 36.74
N SER A 533 19.71 3.57 35.68
CA SER A 533 20.44 4.19 34.56
C SER A 533 19.54 4.36 33.33
N VAL A 534 19.58 5.54 32.74
CA VAL A 534 18.82 5.97 31.57
C VAL A 534 19.76 6.18 30.39
N ARG A 535 19.42 5.62 29.23
CA ARG A 535 20.16 5.80 27.97
C ARG A 535 19.24 6.30 26.87
N LEU A 536 19.74 7.18 26.01
CA LEU A 536 19.03 7.62 24.80
C LEU A 536 18.97 6.48 23.78
N ARG A 537 17.78 6.19 23.24
CA ARG A 537 17.59 5.14 22.23
C ARG A 537 18.28 5.50 20.92
N GLU A 538 19.14 4.62 20.42
CA GLU A 538 19.76 4.79 19.12
C GLU A 538 18.72 4.66 17.99
N ARG A 539 18.58 5.71 17.16
CA ARG A 539 17.81 5.66 15.90
C ARG A 539 18.59 4.93 14.79
N GLY A 540 18.92 3.66 15.04
CA GLY A 540 19.26 2.74 13.97
C GLY A 540 18.03 2.44 13.10
N ARG A 541 18.24 2.13 11.81
CA ARG A 541 17.23 1.35 11.06
C ARG A 541 16.93 0.07 11.85
N PRO A 542 15.68 -0.44 11.87
CA PRO A 542 15.38 -1.64 12.64
C PRO A 542 16.33 -2.76 12.20
N LYS A 543 17.23 -3.17 13.12
CA LYS A 543 18.11 -4.31 12.92
C LYS A 543 17.20 -5.47 12.56
N LYS A 544 17.41 -6.08 11.38
CA LYS A 544 16.60 -7.20 10.92
C LYS A 544 16.87 -8.35 11.88
N ARG A 545 16.03 -8.49 12.93
CA ARG A 545 16.09 -9.59 13.90
C ARG A 545 16.24 -10.88 13.11
N SER A 546 17.19 -11.72 13.50
CA SER A 546 17.38 -13.06 12.93
C SER A 546 16.10 -13.87 13.09
N ALA A 547 15.94 -14.93 12.29
CA ALA A 547 14.73 -15.74 12.33
C ALA A 547 14.54 -16.40 13.71
N GLU A 548 15.64 -16.71 14.39
CA GLU A 548 15.71 -17.38 15.68
C GLU A 548 15.20 -16.51 16.86
N GLU A 549 15.36 -15.18 16.82
CA GLU A 549 14.94 -14.27 17.91
C GLU A 549 13.42 -13.95 17.90
N ARG A 550 12.62 -14.58 17.01
CA ARG A 550 11.18 -14.32 16.87
C ARG A 550 10.28 -15.37 17.56
N LYS A 551 10.72 -15.93 18.69
CA LYS A 551 9.91 -16.86 19.50
C LYS A 551 9.22 -16.22 20.72
N GLU A 552 8.88 -14.93 20.63
CA GLU A 552 7.59 -14.52 21.21
C GLU A 552 6.52 -14.96 20.22
N GLU A 553 5.68 -15.93 20.60
CA GLU A 553 4.56 -16.34 19.75
C GLU A 553 3.66 -15.12 19.50
N ASP A 554 3.52 -14.74 18.23
CA ASP A 554 2.61 -13.68 17.81
C ASP A 554 1.18 -14.09 18.18
N VAL A 555 0.66 -13.61 19.31
CA VAL A 555 -0.69 -13.95 19.77
C VAL A 555 -1.72 -13.41 18.77
N TYR A 556 -2.45 -14.31 18.11
CA TYR A 556 -3.62 -14.00 17.31
C TYR A 556 -4.89 -14.40 18.07
N THR A 557 -5.88 -13.51 18.09
CA THR A 557 -7.21 -13.79 18.65
C THR A 557 -8.24 -13.68 17.53
N GLU A 558 -8.97 -14.77 17.29
CA GLU A 558 -10.15 -14.78 16.44
C GLU A 558 -11.39 -14.38 17.25
N PHE A 559 -12.33 -13.69 16.59
CA PHE A 559 -13.65 -13.37 17.13
C PHE A 559 -14.65 -13.11 15.99
N THR A 560 -15.91 -13.44 16.22
CA THR A 560 -17.01 -13.02 15.35
C THR A 560 -17.42 -11.59 15.67
N LEU A 561 -17.24 -10.68 14.72
CA LEU A 561 -17.75 -9.32 14.78
C LEU A 561 -19.17 -9.27 14.21
N CYS A 562 -20.12 -8.85 15.04
CA CYS A 562 -21.45 -8.42 14.63
C CYS A 562 -21.49 -6.89 14.65
N LYS A 563 -21.68 -6.27 13.48
CA LYS A 563 -21.80 -4.81 13.34
C LYS A 563 -23.15 -4.41 12.75
N GLU A 564 -23.66 -3.25 13.15
CA GLU A 564 -24.98 -2.75 12.76
C GLU A 564 -24.88 -1.32 12.21
N ASN A 565 -25.34 -1.10 10.97
CA ASN A 565 -25.26 0.19 10.24
C ASN A 565 -23.85 0.82 10.14
N LEU A 566 -22.80 0.02 10.31
CA LEU A 566 -21.41 0.46 10.48
C LEU A 566 -20.52 -0.09 9.36
N GLU A 567 -19.55 0.71 8.91
CA GLU A 567 -18.59 0.29 7.89
C GLU A 567 -17.48 -0.57 8.50
N THR A 568 -16.93 -1.54 7.75
CA THR A 568 -15.96 -2.50 8.30
C THR A 568 -14.64 -1.81 8.69
N LEU A 569 -14.14 -0.88 7.87
CA LEU A 569 -12.89 -0.17 8.16
C LEU A 569 -13.06 0.89 9.26
N GLU A 570 -14.26 1.47 9.37
CA GLU A 570 -14.65 2.36 10.47
C GLU A 570 -14.64 1.61 11.82
N ALA A 571 -15.26 0.42 11.87
CA ALA A 571 -15.22 -0.48 13.02
C ALA A 571 -13.78 -0.87 13.41
N ILE A 572 -12.97 -1.33 12.46
CA ILE A 572 -11.57 -1.69 12.68
C ILE A 572 -10.76 -0.49 13.19
N SER A 573 -10.97 0.71 12.65
CA SER A 573 -10.24 1.92 13.07
C SER A 573 -10.55 2.28 14.53
N TYR A 574 -11.81 2.16 14.94
CA TYR A 574 -12.22 2.37 16.33
C TYR A 574 -11.68 1.29 17.27
N MET A 575 -11.84 0.01 16.91
CA MET A 575 -11.31 -1.11 17.70
C MET A 575 -9.80 -1.04 17.86
N ALA A 576 -9.07 -0.68 16.81
CA ALA A 576 -7.62 -0.49 16.84
C ALA A 576 -7.20 0.61 17.82
N ALA A 577 -7.90 1.76 17.82
CA ALA A 577 -7.65 2.85 18.76
C ALA A 577 -7.93 2.43 20.21
N ALA A 578 -9.08 1.78 20.49
CA ALA A 578 -9.45 1.33 21.82
C ALA A 578 -8.53 0.22 22.39
N LEU A 579 -7.93 -0.61 21.53
CA LEU A 579 -6.99 -1.67 21.88
C LEU A 579 -5.51 -1.24 21.78
N GLY A 580 -5.22 -0.01 21.33
CA GLY A 580 -3.85 0.49 21.16
C GLY A 580 -3.01 -0.32 20.14
N VAL A 581 -3.65 -0.88 19.11
CA VAL A 581 -2.99 -1.62 18.01
C VAL A 581 -3.15 -0.89 16.69
N LEU A 582 -2.49 -1.35 15.62
CA LEU A 582 -2.66 -0.75 14.30
C LEU A 582 -3.89 -1.33 13.59
N PRO A 583 -4.60 -0.55 12.73
CA PRO A 583 -5.65 -1.10 11.86
C PRO A 583 -5.17 -2.26 10.97
N SER A 584 -3.87 -2.31 10.66
CA SER A 584 -3.22 -3.41 9.92
C SER A 584 -2.96 -4.67 10.75
N ASP A 585 -3.13 -4.63 12.07
CA ASP A 585 -3.09 -5.82 12.94
C ASP A 585 -4.41 -6.59 12.93
N PHE A 586 -5.47 -6.05 12.30
CA PHE A 586 -6.73 -6.75 12.02
C PHE A 586 -6.72 -7.38 10.63
N THR A 587 -7.26 -8.60 10.56
CA THR A 587 -7.34 -9.40 9.33
C THR A 587 -8.72 -10.03 9.20
N TYR A 588 -9.18 -10.18 7.96
CA TYR A 588 -10.57 -10.51 7.63
C TYR A 588 -10.70 -11.20 6.27
N ALA A 589 -11.73 -12.03 6.10
CA ALA A 589 -11.98 -12.71 4.83
C ALA A 589 -12.62 -11.79 3.76
N GLY A 590 -13.46 -10.83 4.17
CA GLY A 590 -14.03 -9.82 3.28
C GLY A 590 -14.74 -8.68 4.01
N ILE A 591 -15.05 -7.61 3.28
CA ILE A 591 -15.86 -6.46 3.77
C ILE A 591 -17.34 -6.77 3.56
N LYS A 592 -18.20 -6.42 4.52
CA LYS A 592 -19.67 -6.57 4.43
C LYS A 592 -20.38 -5.21 4.39
N ASP A 593 -21.60 -5.17 3.85
CA ASP A 593 -22.47 -3.99 3.74
C ASP A 593 -22.49 -3.10 4.99
N LYS A 594 -22.51 -1.77 4.80
CA LYS A 594 -22.77 -0.82 5.89
C LYS A 594 -24.21 -0.89 6.37
N ARG A 595 -25.19 -0.70 5.48
CA ARG A 595 -26.64 -0.68 5.80
C ARG A 595 -27.20 -2.11 5.94
N ALA A 596 -26.75 -2.80 6.99
CA ALA A 596 -27.10 -4.18 7.32
C ALA A 596 -26.75 -4.49 8.79
N ILE A 597 -27.24 -5.62 9.31
CA ILE A 597 -26.64 -6.32 10.45
C ILE A 597 -25.71 -7.40 9.87
N THR A 598 -24.41 -7.37 10.17
CA THR A 598 -23.46 -8.28 9.52
C THR A 598 -22.57 -9.02 10.53
N TYR A 599 -22.52 -10.34 10.43
CA TYR A 599 -21.65 -11.25 11.19
C TYR A 599 -20.48 -11.72 10.31
N GLN A 600 -19.24 -11.56 10.78
CA GLN A 600 -18.01 -11.90 10.05
C GLN A 600 -16.91 -12.35 11.02
N SER A 601 -16.08 -13.33 10.65
CA SER A 601 -14.91 -13.71 11.45
C SER A 601 -13.77 -12.72 11.23
N MET A 602 -13.20 -12.21 12.33
CA MET A 602 -12.06 -11.30 12.38
C MET A 602 -10.92 -11.95 13.17
N VAL A 603 -9.67 -11.73 12.76
CA VAL A 603 -8.49 -12.07 13.58
C VAL A 603 -7.67 -10.81 13.86
N VAL A 604 -7.36 -10.57 15.14
CA VAL A 604 -6.52 -9.46 15.61
C VAL A 604 -5.21 -9.97 16.20
N LYS A 605 -4.10 -9.32 15.82
CA LYS A 605 -2.74 -9.64 16.28
C LYS A 605 -2.34 -8.81 17.53
N LYS A 606 -1.52 -9.37 18.43
CA LYS A 606 -1.01 -8.77 19.69
C LYS A 606 -2.10 -8.46 20.74
N VAL A 607 -3.29 -9.05 20.62
CA VAL A 607 -4.38 -8.87 21.59
C VAL A 607 -4.77 -10.25 22.10
N SER A 608 -4.80 -10.41 23.42
CA SER A 608 -5.23 -11.67 24.05
C SER A 608 -6.76 -11.79 24.08
N PRO A 609 -7.31 -13.01 24.17
CA PRO A 609 -8.75 -13.23 24.29
C PRO A 609 -9.39 -12.53 25.49
N GLN A 610 -8.66 -12.39 26.60
CA GLN A 610 -9.11 -11.69 27.81
C GLN A 610 -9.26 -10.19 27.57
N ARG A 611 -8.21 -9.53 27.05
CA ARG A 611 -8.18 -8.10 26.74
C ARG A 611 -9.27 -7.68 25.75
N LEU A 612 -9.61 -8.55 24.80
CA LEU A 612 -10.71 -8.31 23.87
C LEU A 612 -12.10 -8.49 24.54
N LYS A 613 -12.24 -9.42 25.49
CA LYS A 613 -13.47 -9.61 26.27
C LYS A 613 -13.73 -8.44 27.22
N GLU A 614 -12.71 -7.90 27.89
CA GLU A 614 -12.79 -6.71 28.77
C GLU A 614 -13.38 -5.49 28.04
N LYS A 615 -12.96 -5.27 26.79
CA LYS A 615 -13.40 -4.12 25.97
C LYS A 615 -14.78 -4.27 25.32
N ARG A 616 -15.44 -5.42 25.45
CA ARG A 616 -16.76 -5.73 24.87
C ARG A 616 -17.80 -4.63 25.10
N ALA A 617 -18.00 -4.21 26.35
CA ALA A 617 -19.02 -3.22 26.70
C ALA A 617 -18.73 -1.81 26.13
N GLU A 618 -17.47 -1.52 25.76
CA GLU A 618 -17.11 -0.28 25.07
C GLU A 618 -17.53 -0.35 23.58
N PHE A 619 -17.31 -1.49 22.93
CA PHE A 619 -17.69 -1.72 21.53
C PHE A 619 -19.21 -1.78 21.33
N GLU A 620 -19.94 -2.37 22.28
CA GLU A 620 -21.41 -2.52 22.20
C GLU A 620 -22.13 -1.17 22.20
N LYS A 621 -21.62 -0.17 22.94
CA LYS A 621 -22.09 1.23 22.91
C LYS A 621 -21.98 1.91 21.53
N ARG A 622 -21.23 1.31 20.60
CA ARG A 622 -21.01 1.78 19.22
C ARG A 622 -21.60 0.83 18.17
N GLY A 623 -22.50 -0.09 18.56
CA GLY A 623 -23.16 -1.00 17.62
C GLY A 623 -22.29 -2.17 17.15
N MET A 624 -21.23 -2.51 17.89
CA MET A 624 -20.35 -3.66 17.63
C MET A 624 -20.47 -4.68 18.76
N ARG A 625 -21.09 -5.83 18.48
CA ARG A 625 -21.18 -6.98 19.39
C ARG A 625 -20.08 -7.98 19.01
N LEU A 626 -19.27 -8.41 19.97
CA LEU A 626 -18.25 -9.44 19.74
C LEU A 626 -18.75 -10.82 20.20
N SER A 627 -18.36 -11.90 19.56
CA SER A 627 -18.69 -13.28 20.01
C SER A 627 -17.59 -14.26 19.63
N GLN A 628 -17.65 -15.51 20.14
CA GLN A 628 -16.70 -16.59 19.82
C GLN A 628 -15.21 -16.19 19.91
N VAL A 629 -14.85 -15.49 20.99
CA VAL A 629 -13.47 -14.97 21.18
C VAL A 629 -12.54 -16.10 21.61
N ARG A 630 -11.62 -16.53 20.73
CA ARG A 630 -10.68 -17.64 20.94
C ARG A 630 -9.26 -17.33 20.42
N PRO A 631 -8.19 -17.90 21.00
CA PRO A 631 -6.85 -17.82 20.44
C PRO A 631 -6.74 -18.66 19.16
N VAL A 632 -5.92 -18.22 18.20
CA VAL A 632 -5.60 -18.95 16.97
C VAL A 632 -4.10 -18.78 16.64
N SER A 633 -3.56 -19.62 15.76
CA SER A 633 -2.15 -19.59 15.34
C SER A 633 -1.89 -18.78 14.07
N GLU A 634 -2.91 -18.50 13.25
CA GLU A 634 -2.77 -17.83 11.95
C GLU A 634 -3.73 -16.62 11.79
N PRO A 635 -3.32 -15.59 11.02
CA PRO A 635 -4.22 -14.52 10.59
C PRO A 635 -5.18 -14.98 9.47
N LEU A 636 -6.34 -14.35 9.40
CA LEU A 636 -7.35 -14.64 8.37
C LEU A 636 -6.96 -13.98 7.03
N ARG A 637 -6.96 -14.76 5.94
CA ARG A 637 -6.61 -14.24 4.60
C ARG A 637 -7.87 -13.79 3.85
N LEU A 638 -7.75 -12.70 3.07
CA LEU A 638 -8.81 -12.26 2.16
C LEU A 638 -9.24 -13.41 1.22
N GLY A 639 -10.54 -13.57 1.02
CA GLY A 639 -11.12 -14.64 0.22
C GLY A 639 -11.24 -15.99 0.92
N ARG A 640 -10.73 -16.19 2.14
CA ARG A 640 -10.98 -17.42 2.94
C ARG A 640 -12.36 -17.43 3.59
N LEU A 641 -13.41 -17.40 2.76
CA LEU A 641 -14.80 -17.70 3.13
C LEU A 641 -15.42 -18.56 2.03
N GLN A 642 -16.37 -19.44 2.35
CA GLN A 642 -17.14 -20.14 1.32
C GLN A 642 -18.18 -19.20 0.70
N GLY A 643 -18.85 -18.39 1.53
CA GLY A 643 -19.97 -17.56 1.09
C GLY A 643 -20.60 -16.73 2.20
N ASN A 644 -21.85 -16.30 1.96
CA ASN A 644 -22.64 -15.54 2.92
C ASN A 644 -24.07 -16.09 2.93
N HIS A 645 -24.61 -16.30 4.13
CA HIS A 645 -26.03 -16.43 4.35
C HIS A 645 -26.68 -15.05 4.41
N PHE A 646 -27.87 -14.93 3.84
CA PHE A 646 -28.70 -13.74 3.87
C PHE A 646 -30.06 -14.08 4.48
N ASP A 647 -30.44 -13.34 5.53
CA ASP A 647 -31.82 -13.29 6.03
C ASP A 647 -32.38 -11.91 5.68
N LEU A 648 -33.31 -11.87 4.73
CA LEU A 648 -33.80 -10.64 4.11
C LEU A 648 -35.31 -10.50 4.30
N VAL A 649 -35.79 -9.28 4.48
CA VAL A 649 -37.22 -8.95 4.47
C VAL A 649 -37.50 -7.94 3.35
N VAL A 650 -38.28 -8.37 2.36
CA VAL A 650 -38.85 -7.50 1.33
C VAL A 650 -40.20 -7.01 1.83
N ARG A 651 -40.41 -5.69 1.82
CA ARG A 651 -41.63 -5.03 2.29
C ARG A 651 -42.42 -4.45 1.11
N ASP A 652 -43.61 -3.93 1.41
CA ASP A 652 -44.45 -3.19 0.46
C ASP A 652 -44.76 -3.94 -0.85
N LEU A 653 -44.95 -5.26 -0.76
CA LEU A 653 -45.06 -6.12 -1.94
C LEU A 653 -46.27 -5.80 -2.81
N ARG A 654 -46.05 -5.68 -4.12
CA ARG A 654 -47.10 -5.38 -5.12
C ARG A 654 -46.84 -6.13 -6.43
N PRO A 655 -47.87 -6.62 -7.14
CA PRO A 655 -47.71 -7.08 -8.52
C PRO A 655 -47.26 -5.94 -9.44
N HIS A 656 -46.49 -6.24 -10.50
CA HIS A 656 -46.15 -5.23 -11.52
C HIS A 656 -47.39 -4.65 -12.21
N ARG A 657 -48.35 -5.51 -12.56
CA ARG A 657 -49.61 -5.12 -13.19
C ARG A 657 -50.63 -4.75 -12.12
N ALA A 658 -50.71 -3.46 -11.79
CA ALA A 658 -51.67 -2.89 -10.83
C ALA A 658 -53.04 -2.50 -11.44
N GLY A 659 -53.34 -2.94 -12.67
CA GLY A 659 -54.68 -2.81 -13.25
C GLY A 659 -55.57 -3.95 -12.78
N ASP A 660 -56.44 -3.68 -11.80
CA ASP A 660 -57.78 -4.26 -11.57
C ASP A 660 -58.28 -3.84 -10.17
N THR A 661 -58.77 -2.60 -10.09
CA THR A 661 -59.22 -1.92 -8.86
C THR A 661 -60.49 -2.49 -8.20
N HIS A 662 -61.03 -3.60 -8.73
CA HIS A 662 -62.24 -4.28 -8.27
C HIS A 662 -62.01 -5.72 -7.77
N SER A 663 -60.75 -6.18 -7.69
CA SER A 663 -60.41 -7.51 -7.16
C SER A 663 -60.39 -7.53 -5.62
N SER A 664 -60.85 -8.62 -4.99
CA SER A 664 -60.85 -8.71 -3.53
C SER A 664 -59.43 -8.85 -2.96
N ASP A 665 -59.20 -8.41 -1.73
CA ASP A 665 -57.87 -8.54 -1.10
C ASP A 665 -57.42 -10.01 -0.94
N ALA A 666 -58.36 -10.96 -0.91
CA ALA A 666 -58.06 -12.40 -0.95
C ALA A 666 -57.49 -12.83 -2.31
N ASP A 667 -58.08 -12.37 -3.42
CA ASP A 667 -57.61 -12.67 -4.78
C ASP A 667 -56.25 -12.03 -5.04
N ARG A 668 -56.07 -10.77 -4.62
CA ARG A 668 -54.80 -10.04 -4.74
C ARG A 668 -53.67 -10.73 -3.99
N HIS A 669 -53.93 -11.21 -2.77
CA HIS A 669 -52.96 -11.98 -1.99
C HIS A 669 -52.64 -13.34 -2.64
N THR A 670 -53.65 -14.04 -3.16
CA THR A 670 -53.47 -15.34 -3.82
C THR A 670 -52.64 -15.21 -5.10
N ARG A 671 -52.90 -14.18 -5.93
CA ARG A 671 -52.10 -13.84 -7.11
C ARG A 671 -50.65 -13.50 -6.73
N LEU A 672 -50.44 -12.69 -5.70
CA LEU A 672 -49.09 -12.36 -5.22
C LEU A 672 -48.34 -13.60 -4.72
N ALA A 673 -49.01 -14.50 -3.99
CA ALA A 673 -48.41 -15.75 -3.51
C ALA A 673 -47.99 -16.68 -4.66
N ALA A 674 -48.79 -16.74 -5.74
CA ALA A 674 -48.44 -17.47 -6.96
C ALA A 674 -47.20 -16.87 -7.65
N LEU A 675 -47.16 -15.55 -7.85
CA LEU A 675 -46.02 -14.83 -8.44
C LEU A 675 -44.72 -15.04 -7.63
N VAL A 676 -44.80 -14.93 -6.30
CA VAL A 676 -43.66 -15.16 -5.41
C VAL A 676 -43.17 -16.61 -5.50
N LYS A 677 -44.09 -17.58 -5.52
CA LYS A 677 -43.76 -19.00 -5.65
C LYS A 677 -43.06 -19.30 -6.98
N GLU A 678 -43.66 -18.86 -8.09
CA GLU A 678 -43.09 -19.04 -9.45
C GLU A 678 -41.68 -18.44 -9.54
N ALA A 679 -41.50 -17.22 -9.05
CA ALA A 679 -40.20 -16.54 -9.06
C ALA A 679 -39.12 -17.32 -8.30
N LEU A 680 -39.46 -17.82 -7.11
CA LEU A 680 -38.51 -18.53 -6.25
C LEU A 680 -38.22 -19.94 -6.75
N GLU A 681 -39.20 -20.64 -7.34
CA GLU A 681 -39.00 -21.95 -7.98
C GLU A 681 -38.10 -21.82 -9.22
N ASN A 682 -38.31 -20.80 -10.06
CA ASN A 682 -37.44 -20.51 -11.21
C ASN A 682 -35.99 -20.20 -10.79
N VAL A 683 -35.80 -19.31 -9.80
CA VAL A 683 -34.45 -18.94 -9.34
C VAL A 683 -33.76 -20.07 -8.58
N LYS A 684 -34.50 -20.94 -7.90
CA LYS A 684 -33.96 -22.16 -7.29
C LYS A 684 -33.50 -23.19 -8.33
N ALA A 685 -34.22 -23.31 -9.44
CA ALA A 685 -33.93 -24.30 -10.49
C ALA A 685 -32.86 -23.82 -11.49
N ARG A 686 -32.87 -22.55 -11.87
CA ARG A 686 -32.03 -21.97 -12.94
C ARG A 686 -30.94 -21.03 -12.44
N GLY A 687 -30.97 -20.64 -11.17
CA GLY A 687 -30.09 -19.60 -10.63
C GLY A 687 -30.43 -18.20 -11.15
N PHE A 688 -29.42 -17.33 -11.15
CA PHE A 688 -29.50 -15.96 -11.65
C PHE A 688 -28.17 -15.56 -12.33
N VAL A 689 -28.19 -14.53 -13.17
CA VAL A 689 -26.97 -14.00 -13.78
C VAL A 689 -26.07 -13.39 -12.71
N ASN A 690 -24.80 -13.81 -12.64
CA ASN A 690 -23.89 -13.45 -11.55
C ASN A 690 -23.27 -12.04 -11.69
N TYR A 691 -24.08 -11.04 -12.07
CA TYR A 691 -23.66 -9.65 -12.25
C TYR A 691 -22.99 -9.06 -11.00
N TYR A 692 -22.09 -8.11 -11.24
CA TYR A 692 -21.67 -7.17 -10.21
C TYR A 692 -22.80 -6.19 -9.93
N GLY A 693 -23.30 -6.15 -8.69
CA GLY A 693 -24.39 -5.26 -8.30
C GLY A 693 -23.96 -3.78 -8.17
N PRO A 694 -24.92 -2.83 -8.07
CA PRO A 694 -24.65 -1.38 -8.00
C PRO A 694 -23.66 -0.97 -6.90
N GLN A 695 -23.58 -1.74 -5.82
CA GLN A 695 -22.67 -1.49 -4.69
C GLN A 695 -21.19 -1.63 -5.08
N ARG A 696 -20.88 -2.32 -6.19
CA ARG A 696 -19.53 -2.42 -6.75
C ARG A 696 -19.05 -1.13 -7.40
N PHE A 697 -19.97 -0.33 -7.93
CA PHE A 697 -19.69 0.89 -8.68
C PHE A 697 -19.84 2.15 -7.82
N GLY A 698 -20.69 2.09 -6.80
CA GLY A 698 -20.96 3.19 -5.87
C GLY A 698 -22.41 3.66 -5.99
N THR A 699 -23.31 3.06 -5.21
CA THR A 699 -24.73 3.42 -5.22
C THR A 699 -24.94 4.84 -4.72
N GLY A 700 -25.62 5.67 -5.51
CA GLY A 700 -25.92 7.07 -5.16
C GLY A 700 -24.73 8.03 -5.27
N GLN A 701 -23.76 7.74 -6.14
CA GLN A 701 -22.66 8.65 -6.46
C GLN A 701 -22.80 9.24 -7.87
N SER A 702 -22.55 10.54 -8.01
CA SER A 702 -22.56 11.31 -9.27
C SER A 702 -21.53 10.78 -10.28
N VAL A 703 -20.36 10.34 -9.79
CA VAL A 703 -19.36 9.62 -10.59
C VAL A 703 -19.13 8.24 -10.01
N GLN A 704 -19.30 7.24 -10.86
CA GLN A 704 -19.13 5.84 -10.53
C GLN A 704 -17.66 5.41 -10.60
N SER A 705 -17.31 4.41 -9.78
CA SER A 705 -15.93 3.98 -9.50
C SER A 705 -15.22 3.38 -10.72
N ASP A 706 -15.98 2.85 -11.68
CA ASP A 706 -15.48 2.35 -12.97
C ASP A 706 -14.99 3.48 -13.89
N ARG A 707 -15.60 4.67 -13.87
CA ARG A 707 -15.12 5.83 -14.65
C ARG A 707 -13.76 6.31 -14.14
N VAL A 708 -13.59 6.34 -12.82
CA VAL A 708 -12.28 6.57 -12.17
C VAL A 708 -11.30 5.46 -12.53
N GLY A 709 -11.75 4.21 -12.56
CA GLY A 709 -10.96 3.04 -12.97
C GLY A 709 -10.44 3.12 -14.41
N LEU A 710 -11.28 3.57 -15.35
CA LEU A 710 -10.91 3.79 -16.74
C LEU A 710 -9.82 4.86 -16.88
N ALA A 711 -9.98 6.01 -16.21
CA ALA A 711 -8.96 7.07 -16.20
C ALA A 711 -7.61 6.56 -15.65
N LEU A 712 -7.64 5.73 -14.59
CA LEU A 712 -6.44 5.10 -14.04
C LEU A 712 -5.79 4.07 -14.98
N LEU A 713 -6.59 3.29 -15.73
CA LEU A 713 -6.09 2.33 -16.71
C LEU A 713 -5.49 3.00 -17.95
N LYS A 714 -5.92 4.24 -18.27
CA LYS A 714 -5.29 5.13 -19.26
C LYS A 714 -4.05 5.87 -18.75
N GLU A 715 -3.68 5.66 -17.49
CA GLU A 715 -2.69 6.44 -16.73
C GLU A 715 -2.97 7.97 -16.66
N ASP A 716 -4.20 8.43 -16.94
CA ASP A 716 -4.61 9.83 -16.78
C ASP A 716 -4.92 10.13 -15.30
N MET A 717 -3.84 10.42 -14.57
CA MET A 717 -3.90 10.74 -13.14
C MET A 717 -4.69 12.01 -12.84
N VAL A 718 -4.73 12.98 -13.74
CA VAL A 718 -5.39 14.28 -13.53
C VAL A 718 -6.91 14.10 -13.64
N SER A 719 -7.38 13.45 -14.71
CA SER A 719 -8.81 13.13 -14.84
C SER A 719 -9.26 12.16 -13.75
N ALA A 720 -8.44 11.17 -13.37
CA ALA A 720 -8.77 10.27 -12.26
C ALA A 720 -8.95 11.02 -10.92
N VAL A 721 -8.09 11.99 -10.60
CA VAL A 721 -8.24 12.84 -9.40
C VAL A 721 -9.51 13.70 -9.51
N ARG A 722 -9.77 14.35 -10.66
CA ARG A 722 -10.96 15.19 -10.86
C ARG A 722 -12.25 14.39 -10.72
N LEU A 723 -12.34 13.22 -11.35
CA LEU A 723 -13.49 12.30 -11.27
C LEU A 723 -13.73 11.81 -9.83
N PHE A 724 -12.68 11.51 -9.06
CA PHE A 724 -12.82 11.14 -7.64
C PHE A 724 -13.39 12.30 -6.79
N PHE A 725 -13.03 13.55 -7.11
CA PHE A 725 -13.52 14.74 -6.42
C PHE A 725 -14.83 15.31 -7.00
N THR A 726 -15.51 14.64 -7.93
CA THR A 726 -16.83 15.09 -8.40
C THR A 726 -17.84 15.10 -7.24
N PRO A 727 -18.50 16.24 -6.94
CA PRO A 727 -19.46 16.39 -5.83
C PRO A 727 -20.76 15.61 -6.08
N GLU A 728 -21.48 15.32 -5.00
CA GLU A 728 -22.82 14.72 -5.11
C GLU A 728 -23.89 15.82 -5.26
N GLU A 729 -25.08 15.42 -5.71
CA GLU A 729 -26.28 16.27 -5.77
C GLU A 729 -26.91 16.44 -4.38
N GLY A 730 -26.22 17.18 -3.53
CA GLY A 730 -26.67 17.55 -2.19
C GLY A 730 -25.69 18.50 -1.52
N ASP A 731 -26.16 19.40 -0.66
CA ASP A 731 -25.31 20.43 -0.06
C ASP A 731 -24.60 19.99 1.24
N ASP A 732 -24.09 18.76 1.24
CA ASP A 732 -23.35 18.24 2.39
C ASP A 732 -21.90 18.78 2.40
N PRO A 733 -21.25 18.87 3.59
CA PRO A 733 -19.89 19.43 3.69
C PRO A 733 -18.82 18.70 2.86
N GLN A 734 -18.99 17.40 2.54
CA GLN A 734 -18.09 16.71 1.62
C GLN A 734 -18.24 17.25 0.19
N SER A 735 -19.48 17.41 -0.29
CA SER A 735 -19.76 17.92 -1.64
C SER A 735 -19.37 19.40 -1.79
N GLN A 736 -19.53 20.21 -0.76
CA GLN A 736 -19.00 21.58 -0.73
C GLN A 736 -17.47 21.61 -0.87
N ALA A 737 -16.75 20.81 -0.07
CA ALA A 737 -15.29 20.71 -0.14
C ALA A 737 -14.80 20.16 -1.50
N LYS A 738 -15.54 19.21 -2.10
CA LYS A 738 -15.32 18.68 -3.45
C LYS A 738 -15.49 19.76 -4.53
N ARG A 739 -16.61 20.51 -4.53
CA ARG A 739 -16.85 21.65 -5.44
C ARG A 739 -15.73 22.69 -5.35
N HIS A 740 -15.39 23.09 -4.14
CA HIS A 740 -14.35 24.08 -3.89
C HIS A 740 -13.01 23.65 -4.52
N PHE A 741 -12.61 22.39 -4.36
CA PHE A 741 -11.39 21.86 -4.99
C PHE A 741 -11.45 21.95 -6.51
N LEU A 742 -12.54 21.51 -7.15
CA LEU A 742 -12.67 21.53 -8.62
C LEU A 742 -12.72 22.94 -9.21
N GLN A 743 -13.24 23.92 -8.47
CA GLN A 743 -13.35 25.32 -8.92
C GLN A 743 -12.07 26.12 -8.72
N THR A 744 -11.32 25.87 -7.64
CA THR A 744 -10.18 26.70 -7.22
C THR A 744 -8.80 26.04 -7.41
N ASP A 745 -8.77 24.73 -7.62
CA ASP A 745 -7.57 23.86 -7.54
C ASP A 745 -6.84 23.92 -6.17
N ASN A 746 -7.43 24.59 -5.17
CA ASN A 746 -6.81 24.84 -3.87
C ASN A 746 -7.06 23.68 -2.90
N ALA A 747 -6.14 22.73 -2.89
CA ALA A 747 -6.19 21.57 -2.02
C ALA A 747 -6.11 21.90 -0.51
N LYS A 748 -5.56 23.06 -0.11
CA LYS A 748 -5.39 23.46 1.30
C LYS A 748 -6.72 23.87 1.94
N GLU A 749 -7.46 24.76 1.29
CA GLU A 749 -8.78 25.22 1.76
C GLU A 749 -9.80 24.08 1.68
N SER A 750 -9.78 23.32 0.59
CA SER A 750 -10.64 22.15 0.42
C SER A 750 -10.40 21.09 1.52
N LEU A 751 -9.16 20.94 1.99
CA LEU A 751 -8.82 20.08 3.14
C LEU A 751 -9.32 20.62 4.48
N ALA A 752 -9.51 21.93 4.63
CA ALA A 752 -10.12 22.51 5.83
C ALA A 752 -11.63 22.24 5.86
N LEU A 753 -12.31 22.34 4.71
CA LEU A 753 -13.74 22.05 4.55
C LEU A 753 -14.07 20.54 4.66
N MET A 754 -13.17 19.66 4.21
CA MET A 754 -13.43 18.21 4.11
C MET A 754 -13.63 17.51 5.48
N PRO A 755 -14.79 16.88 5.78
CA PRO A 755 -15.07 16.27 7.09
C PRO A 755 -14.06 15.22 7.53
N LEU A 756 -13.76 15.17 8.85
CA LEU A 756 -12.74 14.28 9.42
C LEU A 756 -12.97 12.77 9.14
N CYS A 757 -14.22 12.34 9.01
CA CYS A 757 -14.59 10.96 8.68
C CYS A 757 -14.29 10.57 7.22
N LYS A 758 -14.02 11.52 6.32
CA LYS A 758 -13.74 11.29 4.89
C LYS A 758 -12.24 11.08 4.66
N THR A 759 -11.73 9.98 5.23
CA THR A 759 -10.28 9.69 5.30
C THR A 759 -9.60 9.65 3.95
N ARG A 760 -10.24 9.06 2.91
CA ARG A 760 -9.65 8.89 1.58
C ARG A 760 -9.45 10.24 0.90
N GLU A 761 -10.50 11.05 0.92
CA GLU A 761 -10.57 12.41 0.39
C GLU A 761 -9.53 13.31 1.07
N ARG A 762 -9.42 13.22 2.41
CA ARG A 762 -8.41 13.97 3.19
C ARG A 762 -6.98 13.52 2.93
N LEU A 763 -6.71 12.22 2.73
CA LEU A 763 -5.38 11.73 2.35
C LEU A 763 -4.97 12.30 0.98
N MET A 764 -5.86 12.25 0.00
CA MET A 764 -5.56 12.71 -1.35
C MET A 764 -5.39 14.24 -1.41
N LEU A 765 -6.24 15.02 -0.74
CA LEU A 765 -6.07 16.48 -0.61
C LEU A 765 -4.76 16.87 0.11
N ARG A 766 -4.35 16.16 1.16
CA ARG A 766 -3.05 16.38 1.83
C ARG A 766 -1.87 16.18 0.90
N ALA A 767 -1.95 15.16 0.03
CA ALA A 767 -0.91 14.87 -0.94
C ALA A 767 -0.90 15.90 -2.08
N LEU A 768 -2.05 16.29 -2.63
CA LEU A 768 -2.17 17.37 -3.63
C LEU A 768 -1.63 18.70 -3.10
N ASN A 769 -1.94 19.06 -1.85
CA ASN A 769 -1.37 20.25 -1.19
C ASN A 769 0.17 20.17 -1.00
N ARG A 770 0.76 18.98 -1.03
CA ARG A 770 2.21 18.77 -0.85
C ARG A 770 2.99 18.65 -2.16
N TYR A 771 2.38 18.05 -3.17
CA TYR A 771 3.03 17.69 -4.44
C TYR A 771 2.46 18.45 -5.66
N GLY A 772 1.38 19.21 -5.48
CA GLY A 772 0.67 19.92 -6.54
C GLY A 772 -0.36 19.05 -7.26
N THR A 773 -1.03 19.67 -8.23
CA THR A 773 -2.09 19.11 -9.09
C THR A 773 -1.60 18.72 -10.49
N SER A 774 -0.27 18.74 -10.68
CA SER A 774 0.39 18.20 -11.88
C SER A 774 0.19 16.68 -12.00
N PRO A 775 0.42 16.05 -13.18
CA PRO A 775 0.30 14.60 -13.33
C PRO A 775 1.11 13.80 -12.30
N ASP A 776 2.36 14.22 -12.03
CA ASP A 776 3.21 13.63 -10.97
C ASP A 776 2.61 13.83 -9.57
N GLY A 777 2.07 15.03 -9.29
CA GLY A 777 1.42 15.34 -8.02
C GLY A 777 0.16 14.52 -7.78
N CYS A 778 -0.66 14.35 -8.83
CA CYS A 778 -1.82 13.47 -8.85
C CYS A 778 -1.43 11.99 -8.70
N ALA A 779 -0.32 11.54 -9.29
CA ALA A 779 0.22 10.19 -9.06
C ALA A 779 0.65 9.99 -7.60
N GLN A 780 1.33 10.96 -6.99
CA GLN A 780 1.62 10.93 -5.54
C GLN A 780 0.35 10.98 -4.68
N ALA A 781 -0.68 11.71 -5.14
CA ALA A 781 -1.96 11.79 -4.47
C ALA A 781 -2.69 10.44 -4.46
N TRP A 782 -2.73 9.75 -5.60
CA TRP A 782 -3.20 8.38 -5.68
C TRP A 782 -2.36 7.46 -4.78
N LEU A 783 -1.02 7.50 -4.85
CA LEU A 783 -0.12 6.69 -4.02
C LEU A 783 -0.29 6.90 -2.50
N SER A 784 -0.92 7.99 -2.05
CA SER A 784 -1.25 8.21 -0.63
C SER A 784 -2.33 7.25 -0.11
N LEU A 785 -3.11 6.63 -1.00
CA LEU A 785 -4.14 5.66 -0.64
C LEU A 785 -3.56 4.24 -0.49
N PRO A 786 -4.11 3.40 0.43
CA PRO A 786 -3.74 1.99 0.54
C PRO A 786 -3.90 1.22 -0.78
N HIS A 787 -3.03 0.22 -1.03
CA HIS A 787 -3.04 -0.56 -2.28
C HIS A 787 -4.42 -1.17 -2.61
N SER A 788 -5.11 -1.71 -1.61
CA SER A 788 -6.47 -2.27 -1.75
C SER A 788 -7.51 -1.25 -2.21
N MET A 789 -7.39 0.02 -1.81
CA MET A 789 -8.28 1.09 -2.26
C MET A 789 -7.91 1.56 -3.68
N ARG A 790 -6.63 1.50 -4.07
CA ARG A 790 -6.17 1.92 -5.41
C ARG A 790 -6.56 0.92 -6.49
N VAL A 791 -6.41 -0.39 -6.22
CA VAL A 791 -6.79 -1.45 -7.16
C VAL A 791 -8.31 -1.60 -7.32
N PHE A 792 -9.11 -1.10 -6.36
CA PHE A 792 -10.57 -1.15 -6.41
C PHE A 792 -11.16 -0.46 -7.65
N TYR A 793 -10.68 0.72 -8.04
CA TYR A 793 -11.25 1.46 -9.17
C TYR A 793 -11.00 0.75 -10.52
N PRO A 794 -9.76 0.34 -10.89
CA PRO A 794 -9.56 -0.51 -12.06
C PRO A 794 -10.35 -1.82 -12.02
N HIS A 795 -10.50 -2.45 -10.86
CA HIS A 795 -11.38 -3.62 -10.72
C HIS A 795 -12.87 -3.30 -10.93
N ALA A 796 -13.36 -2.12 -10.55
CA ALA A 796 -14.72 -1.68 -10.85
C ALA A 796 -14.92 -1.52 -12.37
N TYR A 797 -13.94 -0.95 -13.08
CA TYR A 797 -13.95 -0.91 -14.55
C TYR A 797 -14.05 -2.32 -15.18
N CYS A 798 -13.17 -3.25 -14.78
CA CYS A 798 -13.23 -4.63 -15.27
C CYS A 798 -14.57 -5.32 -14.93
N SER A 799 -15.20 -4.94 -13.80
CA SER A 799 -16.53 -5.45 -13.39
C SER A 799 -17.65 -4.97 -14.32
N ARG A 800 -17.56 -3.73 -14.83
CA ARG A 800 -18.48 -3.18 -15.83
C ARG A 800 -18.35 -3.92 -17.15
N VAL A 801 -17.12 -4.04 -17.67
CA VAL A 801 -16.86 -4.77 -18.92
C VAL A 801 -17.33 -6.23 -18.83
N TRP A 802 -17.21 -6.87 -17.67
CA TRP A 802 -17.76 -8.22 -17.46
C TRP A 802 -19.29 -8.27 -17.46
N ASN A 803 -19.97 -7.30 -16.83
CA ASN A 803 -21.43 -7.19 -16.91
C ASN A 803 -21.89 -7.00 -18.38
N ASP A 804 -21.25 -6.09 -19.12
CA ASP A 804 -21.49 -5.88 -20.55
C ASP A 804 -21.28 -7.18 -21.35
N ALA A 805 -20.21 -7.92 -21.06
CA ALA A 805 -19.85 -9.17 -21.73
C ALA A 805 -20.88 -10.28 -21.52
N VAL A 806 -21.38 -10.45 -20.29
CA VAL A 806 -22.43 -11.45 -20.00
C VAL A 806 -23.72 -11.10 -20.72
N ALA A 807 -24.13 -9.83 -20.71
CA ALA A 807 -25.33 -9.38 -21.43
C ALA A 807 -25.21 -9.65 -22.94
N HIS A 808 -24.06 -9.37 -23.53
CA HIS A 808 -23.79 -9.68 -24.93
C HIS A 808 -23.77 -11.19 -25.20
N ARG A 809 -23.07 -11.99 -24.37
CA ARG A 809 -22.98 -13.45 -24.48
C ARG A 809 -24.34 -14.14 -24.44
N LEU A 810 -25.24 -13.69 -23.56
CA LEU A 810 -26.60 -14.24 -23.47
C LEU A 810 -27.46 -13.83 -24.68
N ALA A 811 -27.31 -12.59 -25.17
CA ALA A 811 -28.05 -12.10 -26.33
C ALA A 811 -27.61 -12.74 -27.67
N THR A 812 -26.32 -13.04 -27.86
CA THR A 812 -25.81 -13.56 -29.15
C THR A 812 -25.72 -15.07 -29.23
N LEU A 813 -25.32 -15.74 -28.14
CA LEU A 813 -25.03 -17.18 -28.13
C LEU A 813 -26.04 -18.01 -27.31
N GLY A 814 -26.98 -17.35 -26.64
CA GLY A 814 -28.13 -17.96 -25.97
C GLY A 814 -27.80 -18.68 -24.66
N HIS A 815 -28.77 -19.48 -24.19
CA HIS A 815 -28.78 -20.08 -22.85
C HIS A 815 -28.14 -21.49 -22.74
N SER A 816 -27.34 -21.90 -23.72
CA SER A 816 -26.55 -23.14 -23.70
C SER A 816 -25.05 -22.84 -23.72
N ALA A 817 -24.22 -23.80 -23.31
CA ALA A 817 -22.79 -23.73 -23.56
C ALA A 817 -22.53 -23.87 -25.07
N ARG A 818 -21.55 -23.13 -25.59
CA ARG A 818 -21.18 -23.09 -27.00
C ARG A 818 -19.68 -23.34 -27.18
N ARG A 819 -19.30 -23.86 -28.33
CA ARG A 819 -17.90 -23.95 -28.77
C ARG A 819 -17.18 -22.61 -28.55
N GLY A 820 -15.98 -22.69 -27.99
CA GLY A 820 -15.16 -21.53 -27.63
C GLY A 820 -15.47 -20.91 -26.26
N ASP A 821 -16.56 -21.28 -25.59
CA ASP A 821 -16.79 -20.87 -24.19
C ASP A 821 -15.72 -21.47 -23.26
N LEU A 822 -15.51 -20.82 -22.10
CA LEU A 822 -14.54 -21.25 -21.09
C LEU A 822 -15.25 -21.99 -19.95
N VAL A 823 -14.69 -23.12 -19.51
CA VAL A 823 -15.17 -23.89 -18.35
C VAL A 823 -13.99 -24.31 -17.47
N TRP A 824 -14.24 -24.70 -16.22
CA TRP A 824 -13.21 -25.33 -15.39
C TRP A 824 -12.93 -26.76 -15.88
N MET A 825 -11.67 -27.16 -15.93
CA MET A 825 -11.28 -28.56 -16.18
C MET A 825 -11.88 -29.49 -15.11
N PRO A 826 -12.48 -30.63 -15.47
CA PRO A 826 -12.91 -31.65 -14.52
C PRO A 826 -11.75 -32.19 -13.68
N GLU A 827 -11.98 -32.35 -12.37
CA GLU A 827 -11.00 -32.96 -11.46
C GLU A 827 -10.77 -34.43 -11.87
N GLY A 828 -9.56 -34.73 -12.37
CA GLY A 828 -9.18 -36.08 -12.84
C GLY A 828 -8.30 -36.10 -14.10
N GLN A 829 -8.22 -35.01 -14.87
CA GLN A 829 -7.34 -34.90 -16.05
C GLN A 829 -6.12 -33.97 -15.86
N SER A 830 -5.93 -33.44 -14.66
CA SER A 830 -4.77 -32.63 -14.32
C SER A 830 -3.49 -33.47 -14.41
N LYS A 831 -2.59 -33.15 -15.35
CA LYS A 831 -1.22 -33.68 -15.30
C LYS A 831 -0.57 -33.15 -14.01
N ALA A 832 -0.07 -34.04 -13.17
CA ALA A 832 0.69 -33.65 -11.99
C ALA A 832 2.00 -33.01 -12.44
N ASP A 833 2.12 -31.71 -12.21
CA ASP A 833 3.37 -30.96 -12.40
C ASP A 833 4.01 -30.75 -11.02
N ASP A 834 5.32 -31.00 -10.92
CA ASP A 834 6.01 -31.12 -9.63
C ASP A 834 6.39 -29.73 -9.08
N GLY A 835 5.44 -29.11 -8.37
CA GLY A 835 5.59 -27.77 -7.80
C GLY A 835 4.51 -27.47 -6.77
N GLY A 836 4.83 -27.66 -5.49
CA GLY A 836 3.88 -27.57 -4.37
C GLY A 836 3.40 -26.15 -4.03
N GLU A 837 2.60 -25.52 -4.89
CA GLU A 837 1.70 -24.42 -4.54
C GLU A 837 0.29 -24.68 -5.11
N THR A 838 -0.71 -24.66 -4.20
CA THR A 838 -2.17 -24.70 -4.41
C THR A 838 -2.67 -24.88 -5.86
N SER A 839 -3.24 -26.04 -6.17
CA SER A 839 -3.78 -26.40 -7.49
C SER A 839 -4.64 -25.29 -8.12
N CYS A 840 -4.07 -24.58 -9.09
CA CYS A 840 -4.81 -23.57 -9.85
C CYS A 840 -5.74 -24.30 -10.82
N ALA A 841 -7.05 -24.11 -10.67
CA ALA A 841 -8.04 -24.77 -11.52
C ALA A 841 -7.80 -24.39 -12.99
N GLN A 842 -7.43 -25.37 -13.80
CA GLN A 842 -7.07 -25.16 -15.20
C GLN A 842 -8.33 -24.86 -16.03
N ILE A 843 -8.21 -23.94 -16.99
CA ILE A 843 -9.32 -23.54 -17.87
C ILE A 843 -9.33 -24.40 -19.12
N HIS A 844 -10.50 -24.95 -19.44
CA HIS A 844 -10.80 -25.65 -20.68
C HIS A 844 -11.58 -24.74 -21.64
N VAL A 845 -11.47 -25.01 -22.94
CA VAL A 845 -12.25 -24.35 -24.00
C VAL A 845 -13.17 -25.38 -24.61
N VAL A 846 -14.48 -25.14 -24.58
CA VAL A 846 -15.49 -26.06 -25.10
C VAL A 846 -15.25 -26.32 -26.59
N THR A 847 -15.10 -27.58 -26.95
CA THR A 847 -14.91 -28.03 -28.35
C THR A 847 -16.24 -28.28 -29.06
N ASP A 848 -16.22 -28.34 -30.41
CA ASP A 848 -17.40 -28.64 -31.22
C ASP A 848 -18.08 -29.98 -30.81
N GLN A 849 -17.28 -30.98 -30.44
CA GLN A 849 -17.78 -32.30 -30.04
C GLN A 849 -18.45 -32.26 -28.66
N GLU A 850 -17.96 -31.42 -27.74
CA GLU A 850 -18.55 -31.26 -26.41
C GLU A 850 -19.83 -30.43 -26.43
N GLU A 851 -19.96 -29.48 -27.37
CA GLU A 851 -21.24 -28.80 -27.65
C GLU A 851 -22.28 -29.78 -28.21
N GLN A 852 -21.93 -30.58 -29.23
CA GLN A 852 -22.85 -31.56 -29.83
C GLN A 852 -23.32 -32.64 -28.86
N ASN A 853 -22.47 -32.99 -27.89
CA ASN A 853 -22.77 -34.00 -26.85
C ASN A 853 -23.38 -33.38 -25.57
N GLU A 854 -23.67 -32.08 -25.55
CA GLU A 854 -24.20 -31.32 -24.40
C GLU A 854 -23.45 -31.55 -23.07
N VAL A 855 -22.11 -31.72 -23.14
CA VAL A 855 -21.26 -32.12 -21.99
C VAL A 855 -21.27 -31.07 -20.87
N TYR A 856 -21.39 -29.79 -21.23
CA TYR A 856 -21.39 -28.67 -20.29
C TYR A 856 -22.69 -27.88 -20.35
N THR A 857 -23.12 -27.43 -19.17
CA THR A 857 -24.28 -26.55 -19.01
C THR A 857 -23.87 -25.09 -18.90
N LEU A 858 -24.80 -24.16 -19.12
CA LEU A 858 -24.57 -22.71 -18.92
C LEU A 858 -24.08 -22.37 -17.51
N GLY A 859 -24.42 -23.19 -16.50
CA GLY A 859 -23.95 -23.02 -15.12
C GLY A 859 -22.46 -23.24 -14.91
N GLN A 860 -21.79 -23.94 -15.84
CA GLN A 860 -20.34 -24.18 -15.81
C GLN A 860 -19.55 -23.14 -16.64
N VAL A 861 -20.24 -22.33 -17.46
CA VAL A 861 -19.62 -21.33 -18.33
C VAL A 861 -19.04 -20.17 -17.50
N LEU A 862 -17.80 -19.82 -17.83
CA LEU A 862 -17.02 -18.76 -17.22
C LEU A 862 -16.79 -17.64 -18.24
N LEU A 863 -16.78 -16.39 -17.78
CA LEU A 863 -16.26 -15.28 -18.56
C LEU A 863 -15.08 -14.60 -17.83
N PRO A 864 -14.04 -14.15 -18.56
CA PRO A 864 -12.89 -13.51 -17.97
C PRO A 864 -13.18 -12.07 -17.57
N MET A 865 -12.72 -11.69 -16.38
CA MET A 865 -12.50 -10.30 -16.00
C MET A 865 -11.25 -9.81 -16.73
N PRO A 866 -11.30 -8.71 -17.51
CA PRO A 866 -10.14 -8.21 -18.25
C PRO A 866 -8.89 -8.02 -17.38
N GLY A 867 -7.75 -8.48 -17.89
CA GLY A 867 -6.47 -8.53 -17.18
C GLY A 867 -5.36 -9.12 -18.06
N ASN A 868 -4.14 -9.21 -17.51
CA ASN A 868 -2.95 -9.62 -18.27
C ASN A 868 -2.53 -11.10 -18.16
N THR A 869 -3.30 -11.93 -17.44
CA THR A 869 -3.09 -13.39 -17.39
C THR A 869 -4.34 -14.21 -17.75
N VAL A 870 -5.42 -13.57 -18.21
CA VAL A 870 -6.65 -14.25 -18.61
C VAL A 870 -6.63 -14.65 -20.09
N LYS A 871 -7.19 -15.83 -20.38
CA LYS A 871 -7.56 -16.27 -21.72
C LYS A 871 -8.97 -15.76 -22.03
N TYR A 872 -9.18 -15.30 -23.26
CA TYR A 872 -10.51 -14.90 -23.74
C TYR A 872 -11.19 -16.09 -24.47
N PRO A 873 -12.54 -16.13 -24.53
CA PRO A 873 -13.25 -17.19 -25.23
C PRO A 873 -12.89 -17.25 -26.71
N GLU A 874 -12.79 -18.45 -27.28
CA GLU A 874 -12.44 -18.70 -28.69
C GLU A 874 -13.67 -18.70 -29.60
N ASN A 875 -14.55 -17.71 -29.38
CA ASN A 875 -15.77 -17.47 -30.15
C ASN A 875 -16.01 -15.95 -30.33
N ALA A 876 -17.20 -15.55 -30.77
CA ALA A 876 -17.56 -14.14 -31.00
C ALA A 876 -17.35 -13.22 -29.77
N MET A 877 -17.28 -13.77 -28.55
CA MET A 877 -16.93 -12.99 -27.36
C MET A 877 -15.48 -12.49 -27.39
N GLY A 878 -14.55 -13.25 -27.97
CA GLY A 878 -13.13 -12.88 -28.02
C GLY A 878 -12.89 -11.58 -28.81
N THR A 879 -13.50 -11.46 -29.98
CA THR A 879 -13.49 -10.23 -30.79
C THR A 879 -14.25 -9.11 -30.11
N TRP A 880 -15.43 -9.41 -29.52
CA TRP A 880 -16.20 -8.41 -28.77
C TRP A 880 -15.41 -7.79 -27.61
N TYR A 881 -14.60 -8.57 -26.87
CA TYR A 881 -13.75 -8.03 -25.80
C TYR A 881 -12.70 -7.06 -26.34
N GLN A 882 -12.08 -7.37 -27.49
CA GLN A 882 -11.12 -6.49 -28.14
C GLN A 882 -11.78 -5.17 -28.57
N GLU A 883 -12.93 -5.23 -29.25
CA GLU A 883 -13.71 -4.07 -29.68
C GLU A 883 -14.25 -3.23 -28.50
N ARG A 884 -14.67 -3.89 -27.41
CA ARG A 884 -15.18 -3.23 -26.19
C ARG A 884 -14.10 -2.44 -25.47
N LEU A 885 -12.87 -2.97 -25.43
CA LEU A 885 -11.70 -2.29 -24.85
C LEU A 885 -11.18 -1.18 -25.77
N ALA A 886 -11.11 -1.42 -27.08
CA ALA A 886 -10.72 -0.40 -28.07
C ALA A 886 -11.68 0.80 -28.08
N ARG A 887 -13.00 0.59 -27.97
CA ARG A 887 -13.97 1.69 -27.78
C ARG A 887 -13.71 2.55 -26.56
N ASP A 888 -13.20 1.95 -25.49
CA ASP A 888 -12.81 2.68 -24.28
C ASP A 888 -11.37 3.22 -24.38
N GLY A 889 -10.63 3.04 -25.49
CA GLY A 889 -9.25 3.47 -25.68
C GLY A 889 -8.24 2.68 -24.82
N LEU A 890 -8.43 1.36 -24.75
CA LEU A 890 -7.61 0.43 -23.98
C LEU A 890 -7.06 -0.73 -24.85
N GLU A 891 -6.97 -0.58 -26.18
CA GLU A 891 -6.45 -1.61 -27.09
C GLU A 891 -5.03 -2.07 -26.73
N ASP A 892 -4.13 -1.14 -26.38
CA ASP A 892 -2.76 -1.42 -25.94
C ASP A 892 -2.63 -1.64 -24.41
N CYS A 893 -3.74 -1.69 -23.67
CA CYS A 893 -3.71 -1.73 -22.21
C CYS A 893 -3.17 -3.06 -21.69
N ARG A 894 -1.97 -3.03 -21.11
CA ARG A 894 -1.32 -4.20 -20.48
C ARG A 894 -1.88 -4.55 -19.09
N PHE A 895 -2.97 -3.92 -18.66
CA PHE A 895 -3.56 -4.06 -17.32
C PHE A 895 -2.52 -3.91 -16.19
N ARG A 896 -1.55 -3.00 -16.39
CA ARG A 896 -0.50 -2.62 -15.45
C ARG A 896 -0.40 -1.12 -15.42
N VAL A 897 -0.69 -0.51 -14.26
CA VAL A 897 -0.58 0.94 -14.06
C VAL A 897 0.75 1.20 -13.35
N SER A 898 1.77 1.54 -14.12
CA SER A 898 3.17 1.55 -13.66
C SER A 898 3.40 2.65 -12.63
N GLY A 899 2.86 3.85 -12.85
CA GLY A 899 2.92 4.97 -11.91
C GLY A 899 2.32 4.67 -10.53
N LEU A 900 1.36 3.72 -10.46
CA LEU A 900 0.71 3.29 -9.21
C LEU A 900 1.17 1.91 -8.72
N LYS A 901 2.07 1.22 -9.42
CA LYS A 901 2.50 -0.16 -9.11
C LYS A 901 1.31 -1.14 -9.00
N LEU A 902 0.27 -0.96 -9.81
CA LEU A 902 -0.89 -1.86 -9.85
C LEU A 902 -0.68 -2.89 -10.97
N ASN A 903 -0.91 -4.16 -10.66
CA ASN A 903 -0.95 -5.25 -11.63
C ASN A 903 -2.32 -5.93 -11.55
N LEU A 904 -3.04 -5.97 -12.68
CA LEU A 904 -4.33 -6.63 -12.79
C LEU A 904 -4.15 -7.91 -13.63
N PRO A 905 -3.97 -9.09 -12.99
CA PRO A 905 -3.92 -10.37 -13.71
C PRO A 905 -5.25 -10.68 -14.41
N GLY A 906 -6.37 -10.19 -13.86
CA GLY A 906 -7.71 -10.66 -14.20
C GLY A 906 -8.03 -11.96 -13.46
N CYS A 907 -9.23 -12.48 -13.67
CA CYS A 907 -9.69 -13.75 -13.12
C CYS A 907 -10.89 -14.27 -13.93
N TYR A 908 -11.30 -15.51 -13.69
CA TYR A 908 -12.50 -16.08 -14.30
C TYR A 908 -13.66 -16.02 -13.30
N ARG A 909 -14.87 -15.73 -13.81
CA ARG A 909 -16.08 -15.64 -13.00
C ARG A 909 -17.20 -16.47 -13.67
N PRO A 910 -17.88 -17.35 -12.92
CA PRO A 910 -19.06 -18.07 -13.42
C PRO A 910 -20.14 -17.10 -13.89
N LEU A 911 -20.72 -17.39 -15.05
CA LEU A 911 -21.79 -16.59 -15.67
C LEU A 911 -23.05 -16.64 -14.81
N LEU A 912 -23.40 -17.82 -14.28
CA LEU A 912 -24.51 -18.03 -13.36
C LEU A 912 -24.06 -18.18 -11.90
N ALA A 913 -24.96 -17.87 -10.99
CA ALA A 913 -24.88 -18.24 -9.58
C ALA A 913 -26.20 -18.90 -9.14
N LEU A 914 -26.12 -19.93 -8.32
CA LEU A 914 -27.29 -20.65 -7.78
C LEU A 914 -27.39 -20.39 -6.27
N PRO A 915 -28.53 -19.92 -5.75
CA PRO A 915 -28.73 -19.77 -4.31
C PRO A 915 -28.94 -21.13 -3.65
N ARG A 916 -28.13 -21.43 -2.63
CA ARG A 916 -28.27 -22.67 -1.84
C ARG A 916 -29.23 -22.42 -0.67
N ASN A 917 -29.87 -23.48 -0.19
CA ASN A 917 -30.77 -23.44 0.98
C ASN A 917 -31.88 -22.37 0.93
N LEU A 918 -32.34 -21.98 -0.27
CA LEU A 918 -33.39 -20.97 -0.46
C LEU A 918 -34.71 -21.41 0.20
N LYS A 919 -35.15 -20.62 1.18
CA LYS A 919 -36.42 -20.72 1.90
C LYS A 919 -37.12 -19.37 1.90
N TYR A 920 -38.44 -19.37 2.02
CA TYR A 920 -39.23 -18.15 2.07
C TYR A 920 -40.46 -18.28 2.97
N GLN A 921 -40.97 -17.14 3.44
CA GLN A 921 -42.25 -17.05 4.12
C GLN A 921 -42.94 -15.74 3.72
N LEU A 922 -44.13 -15.84 3.12
CA LEU A 922 -44.98 -14.69 2.83
C LEU A 922 -45.92 -14.44 4.01
N GLN A 923 -45.84 -13.25 4.61
CA GLN A 923 -46.72 -12.82 5.69
C GLN A 923 -47.83 -11.91 5.14
N ARG A 924 -49.06 -12.15 5.61
CA ARG A 924 -50.20 -11.26 5.34
C ARG A 924 -50.04 -9.94 6.10
N ALA A 925 -50.66 -8.90 5.54
CA ALA A 925 -50.92 -7.67 6.26
C ALA A 925 -51.65 -7.96 7.58
N ALA A 926 -51.26 -7.28 8.67
CA ALA A 926 -51.96 -7.41 9.93
C ALA A 926 -53.29 -6.63 9.86
N CYS A 927 -54.42 -7.34 9.79
CA CYS A 927 -55.71 -6.74 10.05
C CYS A 927 -55.75 -6.32 11.53
N ARG A 928 -55.75 -5.01 11.81
CA ARG A 928 -56.06 -4.49 13.14
C ARG A 928 -57.55 -4.72 13.44
N GLU A 929 -57.86 -5.85 14.05
CA GLU A 929 -59.16 -6.03 14.72
C GLU A 929 -59.20 -5.21 16.01
N GLY A 930 -60.32 -4.49 16.22
CA GLY A 930 -60.77 -4.02 17.54
C GLY A 930 -59.91 -2.94 18.24
N GLY A 931 -60.25 -1.66 18.06
CA GLY A 931 -59.71 -0.58 18.88
C GLY A 931 -60.24 0.79 18.48
N GLY A 932 -61.44 1.15 18.95
CA GLY A 932 -62.06 2.44 18.65
C GLY A 932 -61.28 3.61 19.23
N GLY A 933 -60.91 4.57 18.38
CA GLY A 933 -60.22 5.79 18.77
C GLY A 933 -59.84 6.61 17.53
N GLU A 934 -60.56 7.69 17.27
CA GLU A 934 -60.25 8.58 16.15
C GLU A 934 -58.93 9.33 16.40
N VAL A 935 -57.88 8.97 15.68
CA VAL A 935 -56.69 9.80 15.50
C VAL A 935 -56.51 10.03 14.01
N LYS A 936 -56.64 11.28 13.56
CA LYS A 936 -56.29 11.69 12.20
C LYS A 936 -54.76 11.65 12.03
N GLY A 937 -54.27 10.48 11.66
CA GLY A 937 -52.90 10.23 11.20
C GLY A 937 -52.95 9.33 9.96
N ASP A 938 -52.06 9.59 9.02
CA ASP A 938 -52.10 9.04 7.66
C ASP A 938 -52.19 7.49 7.64
N ARG A 939 -53.22 6.94 6.99
CA ARG A 939 -53.52 5.50 6.98
C ARG A 939 -52.58 4.76 6.02
N LYS A 940 -51.34 4.48 6.46
CA LYS A 940 -50.54 3.43 5.83
C LYS A 940 -51.26 2.09 5.96
N GLN A 941 -51.80 1.59 4.86
CA GLN A 941 -52.18 0.19 4.74
C GLN A 941 -50.91 -0.65 4.92
N ASP A 942 -50.88 -1.51 5.92
CA ASP A 942 -49.80 -2.50 6.05
C ASP A 942 -49.86 -3.41 4.81
N LEU A 943 -48.80 -3.39 4.01
CA LEU A 943 -48.66 -4.23 2.82
C LEU A 943 -48.01 -5.58 3.18
N PRO A 944 -48.28 -6.66 2.42
CA PRO A 944 -47.67 -7.95 2.68
C PRO A 944 -46.14 -7.89 2.62
N THR A 945 -45.49 -8.76 3.41
CA THR A 945 -44.03 -8.83 3.52
C THR A 945 -43.53 -10.24 3.23
N LEU A 946 -42.32 -10.35 2.69
CA LEU A 946 -41.71 -11.61 2.27
C LEU A 946 -40.36 -11.74 2.96
N THR A 947 -40.24 -12.73 3.82
CA THR A 947 -38.97 -13.15 4.41
C THR A 947 -38.30 -14.14 3.46
N LEU A 948 -37.00 -13.95 3.18
CA LEU A 948 -36.17 -14.80 2.35
C LEU A 948 -34.91 -15.19 3.11
N ASN A 949 -34.55 -16.48 3.04
CA ASN A 949 -33.33 -17.00 3.66
C ASN A 949 -32.58 -17.85 2.62
N PHE A 950 -31.34 -17.49 2.29
CA PHE A 950 -30.53 -18.25 1.32
C PHE A 950 -29.03 -18.04 1.51
N ASP A 951 -28.23 -19.00 1.05
CA ASP A 951 -26.78 -18.92 1.01
C ASP A 951 -26.33 -18.57 -0.43
N LEU A 952 -25.41 -17.62 -0.59
CA LEU A 952 -24.68 -17.37 -1.84
C LEU A 952 -23.19 -17.60 -1.63
N ASP A 953 -22.52 -18.07 -2.67
CA ASP A 953 -21.07 -18.25 -2.69
C ASP A 953 -20.33 -16.90 -2.63
N SER A 954 -19.03 -16.95 -2.33
CA SER A 954 -18.19 -15.75 -2.30
C SER A 954 -18.27 -14.97 -3.62
N SER A 955 -18.15 -13.64 -3.54
CA SER A 955 -18.25 -12.73 -4.70
C SER A 955 -19.61 -12.69 -5.43
N CYS A 956 -20.68 -13.27 -4.89
CA CYS A 956 -22.05 -13.14 -5.39
C CYS A 956 -22.81 -11.99 -4.67
N TYR A 957 -23.83 -11.41 -5.32
CA TYR A 957 -24.56 -10.24 -4.84
C TYR A 957 -26.04 -10.54 -4.54
N ALA A 958 -26.48 -10.41 -3.28
CA ALA A 958 -27.86 -10.66 -2.89
C ALA A 958 -28.88 -9.75 -3.60
N THR A 959 -28.54 -8.49 -3.91
CA THR A 959 -29.45 -7.62 -4.67
C THR A 959 -29.59 -8.04 -6.14
N VAL A 960 -28.62 -8.76 -6.71
CA VAL A 960 -28.74 -9.32 -8.07
C VAL A 960 -29.60 -10.58 -8.06
N CYS A 961 -29.47 -11.42 -7.03
CA CYS A 961 -30.41 -12.53 -6.80
C CYS A 961 -31.85 -12.03 -6.60
N LEU A 962 -32.05 -11.03 -5.73
CA LEU A 962 -33.36 -10.39 -5.54
C LEU A 962 -33.89 -9.76 -6.82
N ARG A 963 -33.04 -9.13 -7.64
CA ARG A 963 -33.43 -8.56 -8.94
C ARG A 963 -33.93 -9.64 -9.90
N GLU A 964 -33.32 -10.82 -9.96
CA GLU A 964 -33.85 -11.94 -10.76
C GLU A 964 -35.20 -12.45 -10.21
N ILE A 965 -35.37 -12.54 -8.88
CA ILE A 965 -36.64 -12.91 -8.25
C ILE A 965 -37.73 -11.88 -8.56
N MET A 966 -37.43 -10.60 -8.36
CA MET A 966 -38.39 -9.49 -8.36
C MET A 966 -38.64 -8.90 -9.75
N LYS A 967 -37.71 -9.05 -10.71
CA LYS A 967 -37.73 -8.43 -12.06
C LYS A 967 -37.78 -6.90 -12.09
N CYS A 968 -37.35 -6.24 -11.01
CA CYS A 968 -37.19 -4.80 -10.94
C CYS A 968 -35.76 -4.41 -10.53
N ASP A 969 -35.34 -3.19 -10.87
CA ASP A 969 -34.10 -2.61 -10.33
C ASP A 969 -34.29 -2.22 -8.84
N LEU A 970 -33.20 -2.29 -8.05
CA LEU A 970 -33.17 -2.28 -6.57
C LEU A 970 -32.06 -1.38 -6.00
#